data_AF-A0A7Y7HTK0-F1
#
_entry.id   AF-A0A7Y7HTK0-F1
#
_cell.length_a   1.000
_cell.length_b   1.000
_cell.length_c   1.000
_cell.angle_alpha   90.00
_cell.angle_beta   90.00
_cell.angle_gamma   90.00
#
_symmetry.space_group_name_H-M   'P 1'
#
loop_
_entity.id
_entity.type
_entity.pdbx_description
1 polymer ?
#
loop_
_entity_poly.entity_id
_entity_poly.type
_entity_poly.pdbx_seq_one_letter_code
_entity_poly.pdbx_strand_id
1 'polypeptide(L)'
;METQINSLLPVDAARAVLVGRVWRHGEINGPCVVAVRAGEVFDISTHAPTMSDLLERPDALDVARSAPGVSLGPVQDLLAAALRNDVNDASAPRLLAPCDLQAIKACGVTFAVSLLERVIEEQAAGDPSRAHALRAEIQNIIGSDLSAIKPGSPAAQKLKEDLIARGLWSPYMEVGIGPDAEVFSKSQPMSAVGVGADVGLHPDSKWNNPEPEVVLAVNSKAQVLGATLGNDVNLRDIEGRSALLLGKAKDNNGSCAIGPFIRLFDEHFTIDTVRDAELSMLIEGKDDDFQLAGTSRMREISRDPLDLVSQVCGRHHQYPDGFMLFLGTMFSPIKDRDAAGGGFTHHLGDRVTISTPSLGALVNHVQRSDAIAPWTYGVRALLERARSGIGARSASAKAKPQTTPEQAIYPSLNGKRVVITGGGSGIGAGIVEAFARQGAQVTFLDIAEKDSLELQARLSALSAPPRFVHCDLTDLDRLGKVFSDIGPVDVLINNAANDDRHAIKDVTPAYWENRMAVNLRHLYFCAQAVVPGMQEAGGGVILNFGSISWHLALPDLTLYMTAKAAIEGMTRGMARDLGRDNIRVNAVIPGGVRTPRQEALWHTPEEEARILAGQCLPQRVEIADVAALTLFLASDSAARCSGREYFVDAGWYGA
;
A
#
# COMPACT_ATOMS: atom_id res chain seq x y z
N MET A 1 -33.81 12.08 5.38
CA MET A 1 -32.58 11.28 5.28
C MET A 1 -32.12 11.14 3.83
N GLU A 2 -32.93 10.61 2.92
CA GLU A 2 -32.58 10.44 1.50
C GLU A 2 -32.23 11.76 0.77
N THR A 3 -33.01 12.83 0.98
CA THR A 3 -32.72 14.17 0.43
C THR A 3 -31.42 14.78 0.96
N GLN A 4 -31.05 14.44 2.21
CA GLN A 4 -29.85 14.95 2.89
C GLN A 4 -28.58 14.17 2.47
N ILE A 5 -28.75 12.90 2.09
CA ILE A 5 -27.67 12.08 1.53
C ILE A 5 -27.37 12.50 0.09
N ASN A 6 -28.41 12.76 -0.71
CA ASN A 6 -28.23 13.22 -2.09
C ASN A 6 -27.54 14.58 -2.18
N SER A 7 -27.73 15.47 -1.18
CA SER A 7 -27.00 16.75 -1.11
C SER A 7 -25.51 16.63 -0.82
N LEU A 8 -25.01 15.45 -0.46
CA LEU A 8 -23.56 15.21 -0.30
C LEU A 8 -22.86 15.05 -1.65
N LEU A 9 -23.58 14.78 -2.73
CA LEU A 9 -23.03 14.70 -4.08
C LEU A 9 -23.25 16.02 -4.84
N PRO A 10 -22.45 16.31 -5.89
CA PRO A 10 -22.70 17.44 -6.77
C PRO A 10 -24.11 17.40 -7.37
N VAL A 11 -24.69 18.57 -7.67
CA VAL A 11 -26.04 18.66 -8.26
C VAL A 11 -26.15 17.95 -9.61
N ASP A 12 -25.03 17.79 -10.32
CA ASP A 12 -24.91 17.07 -11.58
C ASP A 12 -24.14 15.76 -11.45
N ALA A 13 -24.27 15.07 -10.30
CA ALA A 13 -23.57 13.82 -9.99
C ALA A 13 -23.65 12.74 -11.09
N ALA A 14 -24.74 12.69 -11.87
CA ALA A 14 -24.91 11.73 -12.97
C ALA A 14 -23.82 11.82 -14.06
N ARG A 15 -23.20 12.99 -14.23
CA ARG A 15 -22.11 13.22 -15.20
C ARG A 15 -20.79 13.62 -14.53
N ALA A 16 -20.74 13.70 -13.21
CA ALA A 16 -19.53 14.06 -12.48
C ALA A 16 -18.58 12.86 -12.41
N VAL A 17 -17.29 13.10 -12.64
CA VAL A 17 -16.25 12.07 -12.44
C VAL A 17 -15.71 12.20 -11.02
N LEU A 18 -16.21 11.35 -10.12
CA LEU A 18 -15.86 11.38 -8.71
C LEU A 18 -14.96 10.21 -8.34
N VAL A 19 -13.88 10.51 -7.64
CA VAL A 19 -12.94 9.52 -7.11
C VAL A 19 -12.71 9.75 -5.62
N GLY A 20 -12.45 8.68 -4.89
CA GLY A 20 -12.22 8.77 -3.45
C GLY A 20 -11.54 7.55 -2.88
N ARG A 21 -11.64 7.39 -1.57
CA ARG A 21 -11.07 6.26 -0.86
C ARG A 21 -12.06 5.67 0.11
N VAL A 22 -12.06 4.34 0.22
CA VAL A 22 -12.84 3.63 1.24
C VAL A 22 -11.95 2.65 1.98
N TRP A 23 -12.20 2.46 3.26
CA TRP A 23 -11.69 1.33 4.01
C TRP A 23 -12.58 0.12 3.74
N ARG A 24 -12.04 -0.91 3.08
CA ARG A 24 -12.75 -2.19 2.93
C ARG A 24 -12.36 -3.11 4.07
N HIS A 25 -13.36 -3.58 4.80
CA HIS A 25 -13.18 -4.61 5.83
C HIS A 25 -13.12 -6.02 5.19
N GLY A 26 -12.84 -7.05 5.99
CA GLY A 26 -12.73 -8.44 5.51
C GLY A 26 -11.36 -8.75 4.89
N GLU A 27 -11.33 -9.39 3.73
CA GLU A 27 -10.08 -9.90 3.12
C GLU A 27 -9.07 -8.80 2.74
N ILE A 28 -9.55 -7.60 2.40
CA ILE A 28 -8.67 -6.48 2.01
C ILE A 28 -8.17 -5.68 3.22
N ASN A 29 -9.00 -5.58 4.26
CA ASN A 29 -8.80 -4.82 5.49
C ASN A 29 -7.88 -3.59 5.35
N GLY A 30 -8.29 -2.63 4.52
CA GLY A 30 -7.45 -1.48 4.21
C GLY A 30 -8.05 -0.50 3.20
N PRO A 31 -7.33 0.60 2.92
CA PRO A 31 -7.82 1.66 2.04
C PRO A 31 -7.79 1.25 0.56
N CYS A 32 -8.85 1.56 -0.16
CA CYS A 32 -9.01 1.27 -1.58
C CYS A 32 -9.40 2.54 -2.32
N VAL A 33 -8.85 2.74 -3.52
CA VAL A 33 -9.23 3.83 -4.42
C VAL A 33 -10.53 3.45 -5.11
N VAL A 34 -11.49 4.36 -5.10
CA VAL A 34 -12.81 4.14 -5.69
C VAL A 34 -13.16 5.19 -6.72
N ALA A 35 -14.00 4.82 -7.69
CA ALA A 35 -14.70 5.74 -8.58
C ALA A 35 -16.22 5.59 -8.40
N VAL A 36 -16.95 6.70 -8.48
CA VAL A 36 -18.42 6.70 -8.45
C VAL A 36 -18.94 6.84 -9.88
N ARG A 37 -19.81 5.92 -10.31
CA ARG A 37 -20.38 5.90 -11.67
C ARG A 37 -21.84 5.52 -11.58
N ALA A 38 -22.72 6.32 -12.19
CA ALA A 38 -24.16 6.06 -12.22
C ALA A 38 -24.78 5.77 -10.82
N GLY A 39 -24.26 6.42 -9.76
CA GLY A 39 -24.72 6.22 -8.39
C GLY A 39 -24.15 4.98 -7.67
N GLU A 40 -23.21 4.27 -8.28
CA GLU A 40 -22.58 3.07 -7.73
C GLU A 40 -21.07 3.30 -7.49
N VAL A 41 -20.53 2.74 -6.42
CA VAL A 41 -19.12 2.88 -6.04
C VAL A 41 -18.34 1.66 -6.50
N PHE A 42 -17.27 1.86 -7.25
CA PHE A 42 -16.41 0.80 -7.77
C PHE A 42 -15.01 0.90 -7.18
N ASP A 43 -14.51 -0.18 -6.60
CA ASP A 43 -13.10 -0.33 -6.25
C ASP A 43 -12.25 -0.49 -7.51
N ILE A 44 -11.40 0.49 -7.77
CA ILE A 44 -10.49 0.56 -8.92
C ILE A 44 -9.02 0.44 -8.49
N SER A 45 -8.75 -0.04 -7.27
CA SER A 45 -7.39 -0.12 -6.70
C SER A 45 -6.43 -0.99 -7.52
N THR A 46 -6.95 -1.87 -8.38
CA THR A 46 -6.16 -2.68 -9.33
C THR A 46 -5.52 -1.84 -10.44
N HIS A 47 -6.08 -0.66 -10.71
CA HIS A 47 -5.59 0.28 -11.74
C HIS A 47 -4.76 1.41 -11.16
N ALA A 48 -5.02 1.78 -9.89
CA ALA A 48 -4.29 2.76 -9.13
C ALA A 48 -4.31 2.39 -7.63
N PRO A 49 -3.21 1.85 -7.07
CA PRO A 49 -3.16 1.39 -5.68
C PRO A 49 -3.39 2.50 -4.64
N THR A 50 -3.05 3.74 -5.00
CA THR A 50 -3.24 4.95 -4.20
C THR A 50 -3.88 6.07 -5.03
N MET A 51 -4.45 7.06 -4.36
CA MET A 51 -4.95 8.27 -5.00
C MET A 51 -3.81 9.04 -5.65
N SER A 52 -2.62 9.07 -5.02
CA SER A 52 -1.41 9.61 -5.65
C SER A 52 -1.16 8.93 -7.00
N ASP A 53 -1.12 7.60 -7.04
CA ASP A 53 -0.94 6.84 -8.29
C ASP A 53 -2.02 7.20 -9.32
N LEU A 54 -3.28 7.34 -8.92
CA LEU A 54 -4.35 7.71 -9.84
C LEU A 54 -4.13 9.09 -10.46
N LEU A 55 -3.75 10.09 -9.65
CA LEU A 55 -3.58 11.48 -10.12
C LEU A 55 -2.28 11.70 -10.91
N GLU A 56 -1.28 10.83 -10.77
CA GLU A 56 -0.07 10.86 -11.59
C GLU A 56 -0.29 10.33 -13.02
N ARG A 57 -1.38 9.59 -13.24
CA ARG A 57 -1.66 8.99 -14.54
C ARG A 57 -2.07 10.02 -15.58
N PRO A 58 -1.54 9.93 -16.81
CA PRO A 58 -1.99 10.77 -17.92
C PRO A 58 -3.44 10.47 -18.34
N ASP A 59 -3.93 9.26 -18.06
CA ASP A 59 -5.28 8.77 -18.37
C ASP A 59 -6.18 8.66 -17.13
N ALA A 60 -5.90 9.42 -16.06
CA ALA A 60 -6.64 9.38 -14.80
C ALA A 60 -8.17 9.50 -14.97
N LEU A 61 -8.60 10.40 -15.88
CA LEU A 61 -10.01 10.63 -16.17
C LEU A 61 -10.67 9.40 -16.82
N ASP A 62 -10.00 8.76 -17.78
CA ASP A 62 -10.49 7.56 -18.46
C ASP A 62 -10.58 6.37 -17.50
N VAL A 63 -9.57 6.22 -16.64
CA VAL A 63 -9.58 5.19 -15.58
C VAL A 63 -10.75 5.41 -14.63
N ALA A 64 -10.94 6.64 -14.14
CA ALA A 64 -12.06 6.98 -13.27
C ALA A 64 -13.41 6.73 -13.94
N ARG A 65 -13.56 7.03 -15.24
CA ARG A 65 -14.81 6.84 -16.00
C ARG A 65 -15.14 5.37 -16.31
N SER A 66 -14.14 4.56 -16.63
CA SER A 66 -14.38 3.31 -17.37
C SER A 66 -13.62 2.07 -16.88
N ALA A 67 -12.55 2.22 -16.09
CA ALA A 67 -11.76 1.06 -15.68
C ALA A 67 -12.62 0.05 -14.91
N PRO A 68 -12.53 -1.25 -15.21
CA PRO A 68 -13.32 -2.25 -14.48
C PRO A 68 -12.99 -2.21 -12.99
N GLY A 69 -13.99 -2.48 -12.16
CA GLY A 69 -13.84 -2.45 -10.70
C GLY A 69 -14.88 -3.30 -10.00
N VAL A 70 -14.60 -3.66 -8.76
CA VAL A 70 -15.56 -4.40 -7.93
C VAL A 70 -16.59 -3.41 -7.39
N SER A 71 -17.87 -3.63 -7.68
CA SER A 71 -18.92 -2.81 -7.07
C SER A 71 -18.95 -3.01 -5.55
N LEU A 72 -19.03 -1.89 -4.84
CA LEU A 72 -19.21 -1.81 -3.39
C LEU A 72 -20.64 -1.38 -3.02
N GLY A 73 -21.53 -1.31 -4.00
CA GLY A 73 -22.92 -0.90 -3.83
C GLY A 73 -23.18 0.59 -4.07
N PRO A 74 -24.41 1.06 -3.78
CA PRO A 74 -24.84 2.44 -4.00
C PRO A 74 -24.01 3.44 -3.19
N VAL A 75 -23.67 4.57 -3.81
CA VAL A 75 -22.92 5.64 -3.15
C VAL A 75 -23.71 6.26 -2.00
N GLN A 76 -25.04 6.27 -2.10
CA GLN A 76 -25.93 6.78 -1.05
C GLN A 76 -25.80 5.96 0.23
N ASP A 77 -25.68 4.64 0.13
CA ASP A 77 -25.55 3.76 1.29
C ASP A 77 -24.23 3.99 2.01
N LEU A 78 -23.14 4.16 1.24
CA LEU A 78 -21.82 4.48 1.76
C LEU A 78 -21.79 5.84 2.47
N LEU A 79 -22.40 6.86 1.87
CA LEU A 79 -22.52 8.20 2.45
C LEU A 79 -23.42 8.20 3.70
N ALA A 80 -24.52 7.44 3.68
CA ALA A 80 -25.40 7.28 4.83
C ALA A 80 -24.68 6.60 5.99
N ALA A 81 -23.88 5.56 5.71
CA ALA A 81 -23.05 4.88 6.70
C ALA A 81 -21.99 5.82 7.29
N ALA A 82 -21.33 6.62 6.43
CA ALA A 82 -20.36 7.62 6.87
C ALA A 82 -21.01 8.63 7.82
N LEU A 83 -22.18 9.19 7.50
CA LEU A 83 -22.88 10.16 8.35
C LEU A 83 -23.33 9.59 9.72
N ARG A 84 -23.63 8.29 9.80
CA ARG A 84 -23.94 7.64 11.09
C ARG A 84 -22.70 7.52 12.00
N ASN A 85 -21.50 7.68 11.43
CA ASN A 85 -20.21 7.48 12.09
C ASN A 85 -20.16 6.13 12.83
N ASP A 86 -20.74 5.08 12.22
CA ASP A 86 -20.82 3.76 12.83
C ASP A 86 -19.48 3.03 12.67
N VAL A 87 -18.52 3.39 13.53
CA VAL A 87 -17.17 2.83 13.53
C VAL A 87 -17.14 1.34 13.92
N ASN A 88 -18.25 0.79 14.41
CA ASN A 88 -18.36 -0.58 14.91
C ASN A 88 -18.95 -1.56 13.89
N ASP A 89 -19.56 -1.10 12.80
CA ASP A 89 -19.97 -1.95 11.70
C ASP A 89 -18.75 -2.40 10.88
N ALA A 90 -18.09 -3.45 11.38
CA ALA A 90 -16.92 -4.04 10.75
C ALA A 90 -17.22 -4.80 9.44
N SER A 91 -18.46 -4.76 8.93
CA SER A 91 -18.88 -5.50 7.74
C SER A 91 -19.03 -4.65 6.48
N ALA A 92 -19.36 -3.36 6.61
CA ALA A 92 -19.58 -2.45 5.49
C ALA A 92 -18.33 -1.62 5.15
N PRO A 93 -18.08 -1.27 3.87
CA PRO A 93 -17.02 -0.33 3.51
C PRO A 93 -17.22 1.03 4.20
N ARG A 94 -16.15 1.63 4.70
CA ARG A 94 -16.18 2.95 5.35
C ARG A 94 -15.52 4.00 4.47
N LEU A 95 -16.21 5.10 4.18
CA LEU A 95 -15.65 6.21 3.41
C LEU A 95 -14.48 6.87 4.17
N LEU A 96 -13.39 7.19 3.47
CA LEU A 96 -12.21 7.87 4.00
C LEU A 96 -12.07 9.25 3.35
N ALA A 97 -11.14 10.07 3.86
CA ALA A 97 -10.67 11.22 3.10
C ALA A 97 -10.13 10.75 1.73
N PRO A 98 -10.42 11.45 0.63
CA PRO A 98 -10.12 10.97 -0.71
C PRO A 98 -8.63 11.01 -1.06
N CYS A 99 -7.80 11.73 -0.32
CA CYS A 99 -6.34 11.80 -0.49
C CYS A 99 -5.60 10.77 0.37
N ASP A 100 -4.38 10.39 -0.01
CA ASP A 100 -3.47 9.54 0.78
C ASP A 100 -2.06 10.12 0.93
N LEU A 101 -1.17 9.84 -0.02
CA LEU A 101 0.26 10.14 0.04
C LEU A 101 0.57 11.62 -0.22
N GLN A 102 -0.39 12.34 -0.81
CA GLN A 102 -0.29 13.76 -1.08
C GLN A 102 0.05 14.53 0.21
N ALA A 103 1.01 15.45 0.13
CA ALA A 103 1.21 16.43 1.19
C ALA A 103 -0.04 17.31 1.34
N ILE A 104 -0.45 17.62 2.56
CA ILE A 104 -1.61 18.50 2.80
C ILE A 104 -1.10 19.90 3.13
N LYS A 105 -1.35 20.83 2.22
CA LYS A 105 -0.92 22.23 2.28
C LYS A 105 -2.13 23.14 2.36
N ALA A 106 -1.95 24.27 3.02
CA ALA A 106 -2.94 25.33 3.04
C ALA A 106 -2.29 26.66 2.73
N CYS A 107 -3.05 27.46 1.98
CA CYS A 107 -2.78 28.86 1.77
C CYS A 107 -3.52 29.66 2.84
N GLY A 108 -2.77 30.33 3.70
CA GLY A 108 -3.34 31.24 4.67
C GLY A 108 -3.71 32.57 4.03
N VAL A 109 -4.74 33.20 4.60
CA VAL A 109 -5.08 34.61 4.38
C VAL A 109 -5.15 35.00 2.91
N THR A 110 -5.94 34.23 2.16
CA THR A 110 -6.13 34.44 0.74
C THR A 110 -7.21 35.46 0.42
N PHE A 111 -7.91 35.98 1.43
CA PHE A 111 -8.93 37.00 1.28
C PHE A 111 -8.57 38.26 2.06
N ALA A 112 -8.71 39.40 1.40
CA ALA A 112 -8.34 40.70 1.94
C ALA A 112 -9.11 41.05 3.23
N VAL A 113 -10.36 40.61 3.36
CA VAL A 113 -11.18 40.80 4.57
C VAL A 113 -10.66 39.92 5.71
N SER A 114 -10.35 38.64 5.45
CA SER A 114 -9.77 37.72 6.43
C SER A 114 -8.41 38.19 6.95
N LEU A 115 -7.61 38.85 6.09
CA LEU A 115 -6.33 39.46 6.47
C LEU A 115 -6.51 40.50 7.58
N LEU A 116 -7.46 41.41 7.39
CA LEU A 116 -7.74 42.46 8.35
C LEU A 116 -8.17 41.87 9.68
N GLU A 117 -9.08 40.90 9.64
CA GLU A 117 -9.52 40.20 10.83
C GLU A 117 -8.35 39.52 11.56
N ARG A 118 -7.44 38.86 10.85
CA ARG A 118 -6.28 38.21 11.47
C ARG A 118 -5.26 39.20 12.07
N VAL A 119 -5.05 40.35 11.43
CA VAL A 119 -4.23 41.43 11.98
C VAL A 119 -4.86 41.99 13.25
N ILE A 120 -6.18 42.15 13.26
CA ILE A 120 -6.94 42.58 14.44
C ILE A 120 -6.80 41.55 15.56
N GLU A 121 -6.93 40.25 15.26
CA GLU A 121 -6.80 39.14 16.22
C GLU A 121 -5.42 39.09 16.89
N GLU A 122 -4.34 39.20 16.10
CA GLU A 122 -2.96 39.20 16.59
C GLU A 122 -2.72 40.38 17.53
N GLN A 123 -3.08 41.59 17.09
CA GLN A 123 -2.88 42.79 17.90
C GLN A 123 -3.78 42.82 19.13
N ALA A 124 -4.93 42.16 19.07
CA ALA A 124 -5.80 41.96 20.22
C ALA A 124 -5.23 40.94 21.23
N ALA A 125 -4.32 40.05 20.81
CA ALA A 125 -3.70 39.00 21.64
C ALA A 125 -4.72 38.11 22.38
N GLY A 126 -5.87 37.84 21.74
CA GLY A 126 -6.97 37.06 22.31
C GLY A 126 -7.94 37.84 23.22
N ASP A 127 -7.88 39.18 23.25
CA ASP A 127 -8.84 40.05 23.95
C ASP A 127 -9.95 40.56 23.00
N PRO A 128 -11.21 40.11 23.15
CA PRO A 128 -12.30 40.51 22.25
C PRO A 128 -12.63 42.01 22.25
N SER A 129 -12.42 42.71 23.38
CA SER A 129 -12.73 44.14 23.49
C SER A 129 -11.72 45.00 22.72
N ARG A 130 -10.44 44.59 22.75
CA ARG A 130 -9.35 45.23 22.00
C ARG A 130 -9.52 45.05 20.49
N ALA A 131 -10.01 43.89 20.06
CA ALA A 131 -10.30 43.62 18.65
C ALA A 131 -11.32 44.59 18.05
N HIS A 132 -12.36 44.99 18.80
CA HIS A 132 -13.39 45.90 18.31
C HIS A 132 -12.85 47.31 18.01
N ALA A 133 -11.99 47.85 18.88
CA ALA A 133 -11.39 49.16 18.69
C ALA A 133 -10.43 49.21 17.49
N LEU A 134 -9.58 48.19 17.34
CA LEU A 134 -8.64 48.05 16.22
C LEU A 134 -9.36 47.95 14.87
N ARG A 135 -10.50 47.26 14.81
CA ARG A 135 -11.31 47.12 13.60
C ARG A 135 -11.76 48.48 13.06
N ALA A 136 -12.24 49.37 13.94
CA ALA A 136 -12.69 50.70 13.57
C ALA A 136 -11.52 51.59 13.07
N GLU A 137 -10.34 51.46 13.67
CA GLU A 137 -9.15 52.23 13.28
C GLU A 137 -8.63 51.81 11.89
N ILE A 138 -8.52 50.51 11.65
CA ILE A 138 -8.00 49.95 10.40
C ILE A 138 -8.94 50.25 9.22
N GLN A 139 -10.27 50.16 9.40
CA GLN A 139 -11.26 50.49 8.36
C GLN A 139 -11.17 51.95 7.89
N ASN A 140 -10.85 52.88 8.78
CA ASN A 140 -10.69 54.29 8.43
C ASN A 140 -9.45 54.58 7.56
N ILE A 141 -8.45 53.69 7.59
CA ILE A 141 -7.13 53.93 6.97
C ILE A 141 -7.06 53.34 5.57
N ILE A 142 -7.59 52.13 5.37
CA ILE A 142 -7.39 51.38 4.13
C ILE A 142 -8.42 51.76 3.05
N GLY A 143 -9.47 52.50 3.42
CA GLY A 143 -10.59 52.80 2.53
C GLY A 143 -11.46 51.56 2.28
N SER A 144 -12.45 51.70 1.41
CA SER A 144 -13.54 50.72 1.30
C SER A 144 -13.21 49.43 0.55
N ASP A 145 -12.06 49.28 -0.13
CA ASP A 145 -11.84 48.06 -0.93
C ASP A 145 -10.39 47.58 -1.06
N LEU A 146 -9.97 46.81 -0.05
CA LEU A 146 -8.71 46.08 -0.04
C LEU A 146 -8.70 44.90 -1.03
N SER A 147 -9.88 44.44 -1.48
CA SER A 147 -10.01 43.33 -2.43
C SER A 147 -9.60 43.71 -3.86
N ALA A 148 -9.59 45.00 -4.19
CA ALA A 148 -9.15 45.52 -5.49
C ALA A 148 -7.61 45.58 -5.65
N ILE A 149 -6.86 45.40 -4.57
CA ILE A 149 -5.40 45.48 -4.59
C ILE A 149 -4.82 44.11 -4.93
N LYS A 150 -4.18 44.00 -6.10
CA LYS A 150 -3.44 42.79 -6.47
C LYS A 150 -2.20 42.61 -5.56
N PRO A 151 -2.03 41.46 -4.89
CA PRO A 151 -0.84 41.18 -4.08
C PRO A 151 0.46 41.26 -4.89
N GLY A 152 1.52 41.77 -4.28
CA GLY A 152 2.83 41.99 -4.92
C GLY A 152 2.87 43.12 -5.97
N SER A 153 1.76 43.83 -6.18
CA SER A 153 1.71 44.95 -7.12
C SER A 153 2.37 46.23 -6.55
N PRO A 154 2.74 47.21 -7.39
CA PRO A 154 3.22 48.50 -6.93
C PRO A 154 2.24 49.22 -5.98
N ALA A 155 0.92 49.02 -6.17
CA ALA A 155 -0.10 49.57 -5.28
C ALA A 155 -0.08 48.91 -3.89
N ALA A 156 0.11 47.59 -3.83
CA ALA A 156 0.27 46.86 -2.58
C ALA A 156 1.54 47.27 -1.82
N GLN A 157 2.64 47.46 -2.55
CA GLN A 157 3.90 47.93 -1.98
C GLN A 157 3.77 49.33 -1.36
N LYS A 158 3.05 50.23 -2.04
CA LYS A 158 2.74 51.56 -1.51
C LYS A 158 1.90 51.49 -0.23
N LEU A 159 0.87 50.64 -0.20
CA LEU A 159 0.04 50.42 0.99
C LEU A 159 0.88 49.88 2.17
N LYS A 160 1.79 48.93 1.91
CA LYS A 160 2.74 48.42 2.90
C LYS A 160 3.61 49.54 3.49
N GLU A 161 4.17 50.41 2.65
CA GLU A 161 4.97 51.56 3.09
C GLU A 161 4.15 52.53 3.97
N ASP A 162 2.91 52.82 3.58
CA ASP A 162 2.00 53.69 4.35
C ASP A 162 1.64 53.11 5.72
N LEU A 163 1.44 51.80 5.82
CA LEU A 163 1.13 51.10 7.08
C LEU A 163 2.34 51.02 8.01
N ILE A 164 3.53 50.78 7.46
CA ILE A 164 4.79 50.81 8.23
C ILE A 164 5.02 52.22 8.79
N ALA A 165 4.85 53.26 7.99
CA ALA A 165 5.03 54.64 8.41
C ALA A 165 4.10 55.04 9.58
N ARG A 166 2.95 54.38 9.71
CA ARG A 166 1.96 54.62 10.77
C ARG A 166 2.07 53.67 11.96
N GLY A 167 3.02 52.73 11.95
CA GLY A 167 3.19 51.75 13.03
C GLY A 167 2.09 50.68 13.10
N LEU A 168 1.34 50.49 12.01
CA LEU A 168 0.20 49.56 11.93
C LEU A 168 0.53 48.29 11.13
N TRP A 169 1.78 48.14 10.70
CA TRP A 169 2.22 46.98 9.94
C TRP A 169 2.24 45.72 10.81
N SER A 170 1.57 44.66 10.34
CA SER A 170 1.67 43.30 10.87
C SER A 170 2.41 42.41 9.87
N PRO A 171 3.27 41.47 10.33
CA PRO A 171 3.85 40.46 9.47
C PRO A 171 2.82 39.64 8.67
N TYR A 172 1.60 39.46 9.17
CA TYR A 172 0.54 38.79 8.41
C TYR A 172 0.10 39.60 7.18
N MET A 173 0.30 40.91 7.16
CA MET A 173 0.06 41.72 5.96
C MET A 173 1.04 41.40 4.83
N GLU A 174 2.24 40.93 5.15
CA GLU A 174 3.21 40.48 4.12
C GLU A 174 2.61 39.39 3.25
N VAL A 175 1.88 38.46 3.86
CA VAL A 175 1.35 37.31 3.13
C VAL A 175 0.02 37.59 2.42
N GLY A 176 -0.74 38.60 2.85
CA GLY A 176 -2.00 38.99 2.18
C GLY A 176 -1.83 39.94 1.01
N ILE A 177 -0.93 40.94 1.13
CA ILE A 177 -0.72 41.95 0.08
C ILE A 177 0.70 41.94 -0.51
N GLY A 178 1.66 41.26 0.13
CA GLY A 178 3.00 41.09 -0.42
C GLY A 178 3.07 40.09 -1.58
N PRO A 179 4.27 39.90 -2.15
CA PRO A 179 4.45 39.07 -3.33
C PRO A 179 4.22 37.58 -3.06
N ASP A 180 4.54 37.13 -1.85
CA ASP A 180 4.52 35.72 -1.47
C ASP A 180 3.24 35.37 -0.69
N ALA A 181 2.65 34.22 -1.02
CA ALA A 181 1.51 33.65 -0.32
C ALA A 181 1.95 32.94 0.97
N GLU A 182 1.10 32.97 2.00
CA GLU A 182 1.31 32.14 3.20
C GLU A 182 1.04 30.69 2.85
N VAL A 183 2.08 29.88 2.68
CA VAL A 183 1.93 28.43 2.48
C VAL A 183 2.46 27.69 3.69
N PHE A 184 1.63 26.86 4.31
CA PHE A 184 2.02 26.03 5.45
C PHE A 184 1.57 24.57 5.30
N SER A 185 2.18 23.68 6.09
CA SER A 185 1.73 22.30 6.20
C SER A 185 0.47 22.25 7.06
N LYS A 186 -0.65 21.85 6.47
CA LYS A 186 -1.94 21.81 7.15
C LYS A 186 -2.13 20.54 7.97
N SER A 187 -1.61 19.42 7.48
CA SER A 187 -1.52 18.18 8.24
C SER A 187 -0.60 17.20 7.52
N GLN A 188 -0.37 16.04 8.13
CA GLN A 188 0.45 14.98 7.56
C GLN A 188 -0.30 14.22 6.45
N PRO A 189 0.40 13.58 5.50
CA PRO A 189 -0.23 12.62 4.60
C PRO A 189 -1.03 11.55 5.37
N MET A 190 -2.21 11.18 4.87
CA MET A 190 -3.18 10.24 5.45
C MET A 190 -3.79 10.62 6.82
N SER A 191 -3.51 11.80 7.39
CA SER A 191 -4.12 12.20 8.68
C SER A 191 -5.50 12.84 8.55
N ALA A 192 -5.86 13.35 7.35
CA ALA A 192 -7.16 13.97 7.13
C ALA A 192 -8.31 12.96 7.31
N VAL A 193 -9.40 13.43 7.92
CA VAL A 193 -10.62 12.62 8.10
C VAL A 193 -11.63 12.89 6.98
N GLY A 194 -12.52 11.92 6.73
CA GLY A 194 -13.54 12.01 5.67
C GLY A 194 -14.86 12.60 6.16
N VAL A 195 -15.88 12.55 5.30
CA VAL A 195 -17.26 12.91 5.66
C VAL A 195 -17.80 12.00 6.77
N GLY A 196 -18.59 12.57 7.68
CA GLY A 196 -19.21 11.92 8.83
C GLY A 196 -18.30 11.74 10.04
N ALA A 197 -16.97 11.76 9.83
CA ALA A 197 -16.00 11.59 10.89
C ALA A 197 -15.93 12.79 11.85
N ASP A 198 -15.46 12.53 13.07
CA ASP A 198 -15.19 13.57 14.05
C ASP A 198 -13.91 14.35 13.69
N VAL A 199 -13.99 15.67 13.78
CA VAL A 199 -12.84 16.59 13.74
C VAL A 199 -12.44 16.99 15.17
N GLY A 200 -11.15 17.22 15.39
CA GLY A 200 -10.56 17.30 16.73
C GLY A 200 -10.07 18.69 17.11
N LEU A 201 -10.59 19.22 18.21
CA LEU A 201 -10.08 20.41 18.89
C LEU A 201 -9.01 20.03 19.91
N HIS A 202 -7.86 20.72 19.87
CA HIS A 202 -6.84 20.52 20.90
C HIS A 202 -7.39 20.92 22.28
N PRO A 203 -7.17 20.13 23.35
CA PRO A 203 -7.64 20.40 24.72
C PRO A 203 -7.41 21.81 25.27
N ASP A 204 -6.26 22.37 24.94
CA ASP A 204 -5.85 23.71 25.38
C ASP A 204 -6.56 24.85 24.63
N SER A 205 -7.22 24.58 23.50
CA SER A 205 -7.91 25.60 22.71
C SER A 205 -9.26 25.95 23.33
N LYS A 206 -9.49 27.23 23.53
CA LYS A 206 -10.72 27.82 24.05
C LYS A 206 -11.45 28.66 23.02
N TRP A 207 -10.76 29.02 21.94
CA TRP A 207 -11.32 29.79 20.83
C TRP A 207 -10.91 29.15 19.51
N ASN A 208 -11.89 28.61 18.80
CA ASN A 208 -11.70 27.83 17.58
C ASN A 208 -12.91 27.96 16.66
N ASN A 209 -12.72 27.65 15.38
CA ASN A 209 -13.78 27.70 14.38
C ASN A 209 -13.48 26.75 13.21
N PRO A 210 -14.49 26.40 12.40
CA PRO A 210 -14.25 25.70 11.15
C PRO A 210 -13.89 26.73 10.08
N GLU A 211 -13.07 26.30 9.13
CA GLU A 211 -12.73 27.09 7.95
C GLU A 211 -13.15 26.29 6.69
N PRO A 212 -14.26 26.71 6.04
CA PRO A 212 -14.78 26.05 4.85
C PRO A 212 -13.96 26.43 3.62
N GLU A 213 -13.36 25.43 2.98
CA GLU A 213 -12.42 25.67 1.87
C GLU A 213 -12.64 24.76 0.67
N VAL A 214 -12.24 25.25 -0.50
CA VAL A 214 -11.97 24.39 -1.66
C VAL A 214 -10.56 23.87 -1.54
N VAL A 215 -10.40 22.57 -1.79
CA VAL A 215 -9.11 21.89 -1.81
C VAL A 215 -8.83 21.40 -3.23
N LEU A 216 -7.71 21.86 -3.81
CA LEU A 216 -7.24 21.38 -5.10
C LEU A 216 -6.48 20.06 -4.95
N ALA A 217 -6.69 19.14 -5.89
CA ALA A 217 -5.90 17.93 -6.03
C ALA A 217 -4.81 18.14 -7.08
N VAL A 218 -3.56 18.19 -6.66
CA VAL A 218 -2.42 18.56 -7.52
C VAL A 218 -1.43 17.40 -7.60
N ASN A 219 -0.97 17.06 -8.81
CA ASN A 219 0.02 16.01 -9.02
C ASN A 219 1.47 16.52 -8.84
N SER A 220 2.43 15.62 -8.95
CA SER A 220 3.86 15.86 -8.79
C SER A 220 4.45 16.86 -9.77
N LYS A 221 3.77 17.06 -10.91
CA LYS A 221 4.12 18.01 -11.97
C LYS A 221 3.46 19.38 -11.78
N ALA A 222 2.88 19.64 -10.61
CA ALA A 222 2.12 20.85 -10.30
C ALA A 222 0.90 21.07 -11.21
N GLN A 223 0.35 20.01 -11.79
CA GLN A 223 -0.88 20.08 -12.57
C GLN A 223 -2.07 19.89 -11.62
N VAL A 224 -3.11 20.72 -11.77
CA VAL A 224 -4.35 20.59 -11.00
C VAL A 224 -5.29 19.65 -11.76
N LEU A 225 -5.67 18.55 -11.12
CA LEU A 225 -6.43 17.47 -11.76
C LEU A 225 -7.89 17.45 -11.30
N GLY A 226 -8.23 18.18 -10.24
CA GLY A 226 -9.57 18.21 -9.69
C GLY A 226 -9.66 19.02 -8.40
N ALA A 227 -10.83 19.01 -7.79
CA ALA A 227 -11.07 19.70 -6.53
C ALA A 227 -12.04 18.93 -5.63
N THR A 228 -12.04 19.28 -4.35
CA THR A 228 -12.93 18.74 -3.31
C THR A 228 -13.15 19.79 -2.22
N LEU A 229 -13.93 19.48 -1.19
CA LEU A 229 -14.14 20.38 -0.05
C LEU A 229 -13.21 20.02 1.10
N GLY A 230 -12.86 21.01 1.90
CA GLY A 230 -12.03 20.88 3.07
C GLY A 230 -12.60 21.63 4.26
N ASN A 231 -12.37 21.07 5.45
CA ASN A 231 -12.58 21.74 6.72
C ASN A 231 -11.21 21.92 7.39
N ASP A 232 -10.67 23.14 7.38
CA ASP A 232 -9.53 23.49 8.25
C ASP A 232 -10.09 23.78 9.64
N VAL A 233 -9.80 22.88 10.59
CA VAL A 233 -10.13 23.12 12.00
C VAL A 233 -9.10 24.11 12.54
N ASN A 234 -9.53 25.36 12.70
CA ASN A 234 -8.67 26.45 13.14
C ASN A 234 -8.75 26.62 14.66
N LEU A 235 -7.60 26.64 15.31
CA LEU A 235 -7.46 26.88 16.75
C LEU A 235 -6.94 28.30 16.98
N ARG A 236 -7.82 29.29 16.81
CA ARG A 236 -7.50 30.74 16.82
C ARG A 236 -6.58 31.15 17.97
N ASP A 237 -6.88 30.69 19.18
CA ASP A 237 -6.11 31.04 20.37
C ASP A 237 -4.73 30.39 20.45
N ILE A 238 -4.49 29.28 19.75
CA ILE A 238 -3.16 28.65 19.69
C ILE A 238 -2.37 29.23 18.52
N GLU A 239 -2.99 29.32 17.34
CA GLU A 239 -2.36 29.79 16.11
C GLU A 239 -2.00 31.29 16.19
N GLY A 240 -2.88 32.11 16.77
CA GLY A 240 -2.67 33.55 16.91
C GLY A 240 -1.63 33.94 17.97
N ARG A 241 -1.23 33.01 18.85
CA ARG A 241 -0.18 33.28 19.86
C ARG A 241 1.21 33.32 19.27
N SER A 242 1.49 32.44 18.30
CA SER A 242 2.80 32.35 17.64
C SER A 242 2.72 31.38 16.47
N ALA A 243 3.32 31.77 15.34
CA ALA A 243 3.52 30.88 14.20
C ALA A 243 4.31 29.59 14.55
N LEU A 244 5.13 29.60 15.61
CA LEU A 244 5.86 28.42 16.09
C LEU A 244 4.94 27.34 16.69
N LEU A 245 3.69 27.68 16.98
CA LEU A 245 2.70 26.76 17.52
C LEU A 245 1.82 26.12 16.43
N LEU A 246 2.04 26.44 15.15
CA LEU A 246 1.27 25.86 14.04
C LEU A 246 1.32 24.34 14.05
N GLY A 247 2.46 23.71 14.31
CA GLY A 247 2.54 22.24 14.42
C GLY A 247 1.61 21.68 15.51
N LYS A 248 1.45 22.39 16.64
CA LYS A 248 0.54 21.97 17.72
C LYS A 248 -0.94 22.02 17.29
N ALA A 249 -1.32 22.99 16.46
CA ALA A 249 -2.69 23.15 16.00
C ALA A 249 -3.02 22.35 14.73
N LYS A 250 -2.04 22.19 13.83
CA LYS A 250 -2.25 21.62 12.49
C LYS A 250 -1.91 20.12 12.43
N ASP A 251 -1.07 19.60 13.32
CA ASP A 251 -0.79 18.15 13.39
C ASP A 251 -1.60 17.40 14.45
N ASN A 252 -2.53 18.05 15.17
CA ASN A 252 -3.37 17.31 16.12
C ASN A 252 -4.31 16.33 15.42
N ASN A 253 -4.72 15.29 16.15
CA ASN A 253 -5.64 14.28 15.64
C ASN A 253 -6.96 14.96 15.20
N GLY A 254 -7.41 14.68 13.96
CA GLY A 254 -8.61 15.29 13.39
C GLY A 254 -8.53 16.79 13.10
N SER A 255 -7.34 17.37 12.92
CA SER A 255 -7.15 18.81 12.65
C SER A 255 -7.67 19.28 11.28
N CYS A 256 -8.01 18.36 10.38
CA CYS A 256 -8.67 18.68 9.12
C CYS A 256 -9.50 17.53 8.57
N ALA A 257 -10.48 17.89 7.75
CA ALA A 257 -11.25 16.96 6.94
C ALA A 257 -11.20 17.33 5.45
N ILE A 258 -11.29 16.33 4.58
CA ILE A 258 -11.33 16.49 3.12
C ILE A 258 -12.37 15.53 2.55
N GLY A 259 -13.23 16.00 1.64
CA GLY A 259 -14.20 15.13 0.96
C GLY A 259 -15.41 15.86 0.38
N PRO A 260 -16.49 15.12 0.05
CA PRO A 260 -16.63 13.67 0.22
C PRO A 260 -15.86 12.86 -0.84
N PHE A 261 -15.68 13.43 -2.04
CA PHE A 261 -14.91 12.87 -3.15
C PHE A 261 -14.10 13.96 -3.84
N ILE A 262 -13.02 13.60 -4.52
CA ILE A 262 -12.37 14.48 -5.49
C ILE A 262 -13.17 14.41 -6.79
N ARG A 263 -13.63 15.57 -7.28
CA ARG A 263 -14.18 15.70 -8.63
C ARG A 263 -13.05 16.02 -9.58
N LEU A 264 -12.77 15.12 -10.51
CA LEU A 264 -11.73 15.32 -11.52
C LEU A 264 -12.19 16.37 -12.54
N PHE A 265 -11.23 17.13 -13.06
CA PHE A 265 -11.48 18.08 -14.13
C PHE A 265 -11.78 17.37 -15.43
N ASP A 266 -12.81 17.85 -16.11
CA ASP A 266 -13.29 17.32 -17.38
C ASP A 266 -13.94 18.43 -18.23
N GLU A 267 -14.73 18.06 -19.23
CA GLU A 267 -15.38 18.99 -20.15
C GLU A 267 -16.48 19.84 -19.47
N HIS A 268 -16.89 19.51 -18.24
CA HIS A 268 -17.99 20.14 -17.53
C HIS A 268 -17.59 20.74 -16.18
N PHE A 269 -16.48 20.28 -15.60
CA PHE A 269 -15.92 20.80 -14.36
C PHE A 269 -14.46 21.16 -14.57
N THR A 270 -14.15 22.46 -14.51
CA THR A 270 -12.80 22.97 -14.79
C THR A 270 -12.32 23.86 -13.65
N ILE A 271 -11.10 24.36 -13.77
CA ILE A 271 -10.58 25.39 -12.87
C ILE A 271 -11.47 26.64 -12.83
N ASP A 272 -12.17 26.97 -13.91
CA ASP A 272 -13.09 28.12 -13.93
C ASP A 272 -14.34 27.85 -13.10
N THR A 273 -14.81 26.59 -13.05
CA THR A 273 -15.87 26.20 -12.12
C THR A 273 -15.44 26.38 -10.67
N VAL A 274 -14.16 26.14 -10.35
CA VAL A 274 -13.59 26.39 -9.01
C VAL A 274 -13.48 27.88 -8.72
N ARG A 275 -12.99 28.69 -9.67
CA ARG A 275 -12.92 30.16 -9.53
C ARG A 275 -14.29 30.78 -9.27
N ASP A 276 -15.33 30.20 -9.86
CA ASP A 276 -16.72 30.68 -9.76
C ASP A 276 -17.52 30.04 -8.63
N ALA A 277 -16.92 29.14 -7.84
CA ALA A 277 -17.64 28.42 -6.80
C ALA A 277 -18.06 29.34 -5.65
N GLU A 278 -19.28 29.12 -5.17
CA GLU A 278 -19.78 29.66 -3.89
C GLU A 278 -19.82 28.51 -2.88
N LEU A 279 -19.13 28.70 -1.75
CA LEU A 279 -19.06 27.75 -0.66
C LEU A 279 -20.03 28.20 0.42
N SER A 280 -20.91 27.31 0.82
CA SER A 280 -21.81 27.49 1.96
C SER A 280 -21.28 26.71 3.14
N MET A 281 -21.47 27.24 4.34
CA MET A 281 -21.18 26.56 5.59
C MET A 281 -22.36 26.72 6.54
N LEU A 282 -22.72 25.63 7.22
CA LEU A 282 -23.74 25.57 8.25
C LEU A 282 -23.18 24.85 9.48
N ILE A 283 -23.26 25.50 10.63
CA ILE A 283 -22.94 24.93 11.94
C ILE A 283 -24.25 24.76 12.69
N GLU A 284 -24.48 23.55 13.18
CA GLU A 284 -25.63 23.20 14.00
C GLU A 284 -25.14 22.72 15.36
N GLY A 285 -25.56 23.42 16.41
CA GLY A 285 -25.28 23.04 17.78
C GLY A 285 -26.04 21.77 18.15
N LYS A 286 -25.37 20.88 18.88
CA LYS A 286 -25.97 19.59 19.28
C LYS A 286 -27.04 19.75 20.35
N ASP A 287 -26.77 20.61 21.34
CA ASP A 287 -27.50 20.65 22.60
C ASP A 287 -28.10 22.04 22.92
N ASP A 288 -27.95 23.03 22.03
CA ASP A 288 -28.25 24.45 22.31
C ASP A 288 -29.04 25.21 21.22
N ASP A 289 -29.72 24.50 20.30
CA ASP A 289 -30.48 25.07 19.16
C ASP A 289 -29.68 26.08 18.29
N PHE A 290 -28.36 26.15 18.48
CA PHE A 290 -27.51 27.13 17.83
C PHE A 290 -27.40 26.80 16.34
N GLN A 291 -27.60 27.82 15.50
CA GLN A 291 -27.32 27.72 14.08
C GLN A 291 -26.53 28.93 13.59
N LEU A 292 -25.49 28.67 12.81
CA LEU A 292 -24.72 29.68 12.11
C LEU A 292 -24.51 29.25 10.66
N ALA A 293 -24.93 30.10 9.74
CA ALA A 293 -24.70 29.90 8.31
C ALA A 293 -23.82 31.01 7.76
N GLY A 294 -22.98 30.68 6.79
CA GLY A 294 -22.15 31.64 6.07
C GLY A 294 -21.86 31.18 4.66
N THR A 295 -21.44 32.12 3.81
CA THR A 295 -21.01 31.83 2.45
C THR A 295 -19.69 32.51 2.13
N SER A 296 -18.94 31.96 1.18
CA SER A 296 -17.68 32.51 0.67
C SER A 296 -17.62 32.28 -0.83
N ARG A 297 -17.25 33.30 -1.61
CA ARG A 297 -17.15 33.19 -3.06
C ARG A 297 -15.70 33.12 -3.46
N MET A 298 -15.34 32.10 -4.24
CA MET A 298 -13.96 31.93 -4.69
C MET A 298 -13.46 33.08 -5.57
N ARG A 299 -14.36 33.85 -6.20
CA ARG A 299 -13.99 35.06 -6.96
C ARG A 299 -13.41 36.19 -6.09
N GLU A 300 -13.62 36.15 -4.79
CA GLU A 300 -13.17 37.19 -3.85
C GLU A 300 -11.76 36.90 -3.33
N ILE A 301 -11.15 35.77 -3.73
CA ILE A 301 -9.79 35.40 -3.36
C ILE A 301 -8.81 36.39 -4.02
N SER A 302 -7.83 36.84 -3.24
CA SER A 302 -6.82 37.83 -3.66
C SER A 302 -5.81 37.30 -4.69
N ARG A 303 -5.66 35.98 -4.80
CA ARG A 303 -4.74 35.31 -5.72
C ARG A 303 -5.43 34.20 -6.48
N ASP A 304 -5.17 34.12 -7.78
CA ASP A 304 -5.72 33.04 -8.62
C ASP A 304 -5.32 31.67 -8.06
N PRO A 305 -6.22 30.66 -8.08
CA PRO A 305 -5.88 29.32 -7.58
C PRO A 305 -4.63 28.70 -8.23
N LEU A 306 -4.37 28.96 -9.51
CA LEU A 306 -3.16 28.45 -10.18
C LEU A 306 -1.90 29.23 -9.80
N ASP A 307 -2.02 30.51 -9.46
CA ASP A 307 -0.91 31.29 -8.88
C ASP A 307 -0.49 30.66 -7.56
N LEU A 308 -1.44 30.36 -6.67
CA LEU A 308 -1.17 29.67 -5.39
C LEU A 308 -0.45 28.33 -5.58
N VAL A 309 -0.86 27.52 -6.56
CA VAL A 309 -0.17 26.25 -6.90
C VAL A 309 1.29 26.50 -7.30
N SER A 310 1.55 27.54 -8.09
CA SER A 310 2.91 27.89 -8.53
C SER A 310 3.81 28.41 -7.39
N GLN A 311 3.20 28.99 -6.34
CA GLN A 311 3.92 29.42 -5.14
C GLN A 311 4.23 28.24 -4.21
N VAL A 312 3.40 27.20 -4.21
CA VAL A 312 3.60 25.99 -3.41
C VAL A 312 4.68 25.09 -4.01
N CYS A 313 4.61 24.82 -5.32
CA CYS A 313 5.50 23.89 -6.02
C CYS A 313 6.36 24.60 -7.05
N GLY A 314 7.69 24.51 -6.92
CA GLY A 314 8.63 25.23 -7.76
C GLY A 314 10.07 24.76 -7.58
N ARG A 315 11.05 25.62 -7.88
CA ARG A 315 12.47 25.25 -7.80
C ARG A 315 12.94 24.91 -6.38
N HIS A 316 12.25 25.42 -5.36
CA HIS A 316 12.64 25.28 -3.96
C HIS A 316 11.80 24.27 -3.17
N HIS A 317 10.65 23.85 -3.70
CA HIS A 317 9.75 22.88 -3.06
C HIS A 317 9.24 21.89 -4.10
N GLN A 318 9.35 20.59 -3.80
CA GLN A 318 8.87 19.50 -4.66
C GLN A 318 7.99 18.55 -3.86
N TYR A 319 6.99 17.99 -4.53
CA TYR A 319 6.03 17.05 -3.96
C TYR A 319 5.90 15.85 -4.89
N PRO A 320 6.77 14.82 -4.75
CA PRO A 320 6.84 13.71 -5.69
C PRO A 320 5.55 12.86 -5.76
N ASP A 321 4.72 12.92 -4.71
CA ASP A 321 3.42 12.25 -4.62
C ASP A 321 2.24 13.22 -4.81
N GLY A 322 2.51 14.43 -5.31
CA GLY A 322 1.53 15.51 -5.37
C GLY A 322 1.17 16.09 -4.01
N PHE A 323 0.18 16.99 -4.01
CA PHE A 323 -0.30 17.67 -2.81
C PHE A 323 -1.78 18.06 -2.91
N MET A 324 -2.44 18.14 -1.76
CA MET A 324 -3.76 18.73 -1.60
C MET A 324 -3.59 20.18 -1.15
N LEU A 325 -4.20 21.13 -1.84
CA LEU A 325 -4.04 22.57 -1.55
C LEU A 325 -5.36 23.22 -1.14
N PHE A 326 -5.46 23.53 0.15
CA PHE A 326 -6.49 24.36 0.77
C PHE A 326 -6.31 25.82 0.32
N LEU A 327 -7.34 26.42 -0.27
CA LEU A 327 -7.28 27.74 -0.92
C LEU A 327 -7.61 28.92 0.03
N GLY A 328 -7.88 28.65 1.29
CA GLY A 328 -8.34 29.63 2.29
C GLY A 328 -9.83 29.93 2.20
N THR A 329 -10.32 30.67 3.20
CA THR A 329 -11.74 31.04 3.34
C THR A 329 -11.93 32.50 3.77
N MET A 330 -13.10 33.07 3.45
CA MET A 330 -13.56 34.34 4.04
C MET A 330 -14.31 34.18 5.33
N PHE A 331 -14.67 32.94 5.66
CA PHE A 331 -15.56 32.71 6.77
C PHE A 331 -14.84 32.94 8.10
N SER A 332 -15.13 34.08 8.73
CA SER A 332 -14.79 34.39 10.12
C SER A 332 -16.09 34.49 10.93
N PRO A 333 -16.43 33.47 11.74
CA PRO A 333 -17.68 33.49 12.47
C PRO A 333 -17.65 34.52 13.60
N ILE A 334 -18.38 35.61 13.42
CA ILE A 334 -18.51 36.71 14.39
C ILE A 334 -19.77 36.61 15.26
N LYS A 335 -20.62 35.60 15.05
CA LYS A 335 -21.83 35.40 15.84
C LYS A 335 -21.46 34.83 17.21
N ASP A 336 -21.70 35.62 18.25
CA ASP A 336 -21.56 35.17 19.63
C ASP A 336 -22.44 33.96 19.92
N ARG A 337 -21.90 33.02 20.69
CA ARG A 337 -22.62 31.83 21.16
C ARG A 337 -22.87 31.85 22.65
N ASP A 338 -21.82 31.96 23.47
CA ASP A 338 -21.92 31.87 24.93
C ASP A 338 -22.14 33.22 25.63
N ALA A 339 -21.42 34.26 25.18
CA ALA A 339 -21.47 35.59 25.79
C ALA A 339 -21.36 36.68 24.71
N ALA A 340 -22.08 37.79 24.91
CA ALA A 340 -22.02 38.93 24.01
C ALA A 340 -20.58 39.49 23.92
N GLY A 341 -20.07 39.65 22.70
CA GLY A 341 -18.72 40.07 22.38
C GLY A 341 -17.64 38.99 22.54
N GLY A 342 -18.01 37.73 22.82
CA GLY A 342 -17.07 36.62 23.01
C GLY A 342 -16.58 35.95 21.72
N GLY A 343 -17.24 36.21 20.60
CA GLY A 343 -17.01 35.55 19.31
C GLY A 343 -17.61 34.14 19.26
N PHE A 344 -17.40 33.48 18.13
CA PHE A 344 -17.80 32.08 17.97
C PHE A 344 -16.72 31.13 18.49
N THR A 345 -17.17 30.08 19.19
CA THR A 345 -16.36 28.90 19.49
C THR A 345 -17.25 27.66 19.40
N HIS A 346 -16.67 26.51 19.05
CA HIS A 346 -17.44 25.29 18.99
C HIS A 346 -17.84 24.78 20.38
N HIS A 347 -19.01 24.17 20.44
CA HIS A 347 -19.35 23.22 21.49
C HIS A 347 -19.08 21.80 20.98
N LEU A 348 -18.74 20.90 21.90
CA LEU A 348 -18.52 19.50 21.52
C LEU A 348 -19.84 18.87 21.02
N GLY A 349 -19.74 18.18 19.89
CA GLY A 349 -20.88 17.59 19.19
C GLY A 349 -21.44 18.46 18.07
N ASP A 350 -20.98 19.71 17.90
CA ASP A 350 -21.40 20.56 16.78
C ASP A 350 -21.27 19.85 15.45
N ARG A 351 -22.29 19.99 14.60
CA ARG A 351 -22.28 19.48 13.24
C ARG A 351 -21.90 20.60 12.29
N VAL A 352 -20.80 20.42 11.56
CA VAL A 352 -20.32 21.35 10.54
C VAL A 352 -20.61 20.77 9.18
N THR A 353 -21.36 21.50 8.34
CA THR A 353 -21.64 21.15 6.94
C THR A 353 -21.06 22.21 6.04
N ILE A 354 -20.17 21.83 5.13
CA ILE A 354 -19.56 22.67 4.11
C ILE A 354 -20.06 22.16 2.76
N SER A 355 -20.55 23.02 1.89
CA SER A 355 -21.14 22.57 0.63
C SER A 355 -20.95 23.56 -0.50
N THR A 356 -20.98 23.02 -1.72
CA THR A 356 -21.11 23.81 -2.94
C THR A 356 -21.80 22.95 -4.00
N PRO A 357 -22.65 23.53 -4.87
CA PRO A 357 -23.38 22.75 -5.87
C PRO A 357 -22.48 21.87 -6.75
N SER A 358 -21.26 22.30 -7.04
CA SER A 358 -20.33 21.61 -7.95
C SER A 358 -19.53 20.47 -7.30
N LEU A 359 -19.42 20.41 -5.96
CA LEU A 359 -18.63 19.40 -5.24
C LEU A 359 -19.46 18.58 -4.24
N GLY A 360 -20.71 18.98 -3.97
CA GLY A 360 -21.57 18.32 -2.98
C GLY A 360 -21.37 18.91 -1.58
N ALA A 361 -21.28 18.06 -0.56
CA ALA A 361 -21.12 18.52 0.82
C ALA A 361 -20.23 17.62 1.67
N LEU A 362 -19.39 18.25 2.48
CA LEU A 362 -18.56 17.66 3.53
C LEU A 362 -19.22 17.96 4.89
N VAL A 363 -19.45 16.92 5.68
CA VAL A 363 -20.10 17.00 7.00
C VAL A 363 -19.17 16.39 8.02
N ASN A 364 -18.92 17.07 9.14
CA ASN A 364 -18.14 16.54 10.26
C ASN A 364 -18.79 16.91 11.60
N HIS A 365 -18.44 16.18 12.65
CA HIS A 365 -18.83 16.50 14.02
C HIS A 365 -17.63 16.95 14.83
N VAL A 366 -17.80 17.94 15.70
CA VAL A 366 -16.69 18.49 16.48
C VAL A 366 -16.51 17.71 17.77
N GLN A 367 -15.29 17.28 18.06
CA GLN A 367 -14.93 16.60 19.30
C GLN A 367 -13.55 17.06 19.78
N ARG A 368 -13.08 16.54 20.91
CA ARG A 368 -11.71 16.79 21.36
C ARG A 368 -10.73 15.84 20.67
N SER A 369 -9.58 16.36 20.27
CA SER A 369 -8.54 15.58 19.58
C SER A 369 -8.00 14.42 20.42
N ASP A 370 -8.07 14.51 21.75
CA ASP A 370 -7.67 13.47 22.71
C ASP A 370 -8.78 12.43 23.00
N ALA A 371 -10.00 12.65 22.49
CA ALA A 371 -11.16 11.79 22.72
C ALA A 371 -11.63 11.05 21.45
N ILE A 372 -11.26 11.53 20.27
CA ILE A 372 -11.56 10.84 19.00
C ILE A 372 -10.55 9.71 18.73
N ALA A 373 -10.92 8.79 17.83
CA ALA A 373 -10.08 7.66 17.46
C ALA A 373 -8.68 8.11 17.00
N PRO A 374 -7.59 7.57 17.58
CA PRO A 374 -6.24 7.91 17.13
C PRO A 374 -6.00 7.51 15.68
N TRP A 375 -5.37 8.40 14.92
CA TRP A 375 -4.81 8.05 13.63
C TRP A 375 -3.67 7.03 13.81
N THR A 376 -3.85 5.83 13.27
CA THR A 376 -2.92 4.69 13.44
C THR A 376 -2.44 4.10 12.11
N TYR A 377 -3.00 4.53 10.98
CA TYR A 377 -2.67 4.01 9.67
C TYR A 377 -1.80 5.00 8.87
N GLY A 378 -0.50 4.78 8.88
CA GLY A 378 0.49 5.61 8.17
C GLY A 378 1.17 4.91 6.99
N VAL A 379 2.19 5.58 6.42
CA VAL A 379 2.93 5.13 5.21
C VAL A 379 3.49 3.72 5.38
N ARG A 380 4.02 3.39 6.57
CA ARG A 380 4.53 2.05 6.86
C ARG A 380 3.44 0.98 6.73
N ALA A 381 2.24 1.22 7.27
CA ALA A 381 1.13 0.28 7.18
C ALA A 381 0.62 0.15 5.73
N LEU A 382 0.65 1.23 4.96
CA LEU A 382 0.35 1.20 3.53
C LEU A 382 1.39 0.40 2.75
N LEU A 383 2.69 0.56 3.03
CA LEU A 383 3.76 -0.22 2.42
C LEU A 383 3.73 -1.69 2.82
N GLU A 384 3.48 -2.00 4.10
CA GLU A 384 3.26 -3.35 4.59
C GLU A 384 2.04 -3.97 3.89
N ARG A 385 0.97 -3.19 3.68
CA ARG A 385 -0.18 -3.60 2.88
C ARG A 385 0.15 -3.79 1.41
N ALA A 386 0.97 -2.95 0.79
CA ALA A 386 1.36 -3.13 -0.61
C ALA A 386 2.25 -4.37 -0.78
N ARG A 387 3.17 -4.60 0.15
CA ARG A 387 4.00 -5.82 0.25
C ARG A 387 3.14 -7.05 0.52
N SER A 388 2.12 -6.91 1.36
CA SER A 388 1.13 -7.95 1.58
C SER A 388 0.15 -8.04 0.40
N GLY A 389 -0.13 -7.02 -0.41
CA GLY A 389 -0.88 -7.15 -1.67
C GLY A 389 -0.11 -7.95 -2.73
N ILE A 390 1.22 -7.94 -2.63
CA ILE A 390 2.15 -8.80 -3.37
C ILE A 390 2.29 -10.20 -2.69
N GLY A 391 1.61 -10.46 -1.56
CA GLY A 391 1.73 -11.72 -0.77
C GLY A 391 0.60 -12.11 0.22
N ALA A 392 -0.62 -11.58 0.10
CA ALA A 392 -1.68 -11.63 1.11
C ALA A 392 -3.06 -11.48 0.47
N ARG A 393 -3.48 -12.58 -0.13
CA ARG A 393 -4.76 -13.16 0.28
C ARG A 393 -4.52 -13.96 1.58
N SER A 394 -4.44 -13.31 2.73
CA SER A 394 -4.22 -13.96 4.05
C SER A 394 -5.50 -13.88 4.88
N ALA A 395 -6.30 -14.95 4.97
CA ALA A 395 -6.35 -15.82 6.16
C ALA A 395 -7.02 -15.16 7.38
N SER A 396 -8.31 -15.45 7.57
CA SER A 396 -8.86 -15.74 8.90
C SER A 396 -9.46 -17.14 8.88
N ALA A 397 -9.28 -17.85 9.98
CA ALA A 397 -9.64 -19.25 10.15
C ALA A 397 -11.17 -19.47 10.14
N LYS A 398 -11.72 -19.66 8.93
CA LYS A 398 -12.73 -20.69 8.68
C LYS A 398 -12.08 -21.63 7.67
N ALA A 399 -12.12 -22.93 7.92
CA ALA A 399 -11.46 -23.96 7.10
C ALA A 399 -11.57 -23.63 5.60
N LYS A 400 -10.46 -23.17 5.01
CA LYS A 400 -10.41 -22.82 3.58
C LYS A 400 -10.39 -24.11 2.77
N PRO A 401 -11.16 -24.22 1.69
CA PRO A 401 -10.92 -25.27 0.70
C PRO A 401 -9.51 -25.06 0.14
N GLN A 402 -8.70 -26.13 0.15
CA GLN A 402 -7.36 -26.18 -0.42
C GLN A 402 -7.38 -25.57 -1.83
N THR A 403 -6.86 -24.36 -1.99
CA THR A 403 -6.58 -23.77 -3.31
C THR A 403 -5.08 -23.53 -3.37
N THR A 404 -4.45 -24.28 -4.27
CA THR A 404 -3.00 -24.30 -4.52
C THR A 404 -2.52 -22.88 -4.85
N PRO A 405 -1.40 -22.38 -4.29
CA PRO A 405 -0.86 -21.05 -4.59
C PRO A 405 -0.69 -20.83 -6.11
N GLU A 406 -0.98 -19.63 -6.61
CA GLU A 406 -0.65 -19.26 -8.00
C GLU A 406 0.87 -19.34 -8.19
N GLN A 407 1.30 -20.29 -9.02
CA GLN A 407 2.69 -20.61 -9.28
C GLN A 407 3.25 -19.65 -10.35
N ALA A 408 4.41 -19.03 -10.09
CA ALA A 408 5.06 -18.15 -11.07
C ALA A 408 5.31 -18.88 -12.40
N ILE A 409 5.06 -18.20 -13.51
CA ILE A 409 5.32 -18.72 -14.86
C ILE A 409 6.69 -18.24 -15.34
N TYR A 410 7.55 -19.17 -15.72
CA TYR A 410 8.88 -18.91 -16.28
C TYR A 410 8.89 -19.33 -17.76
N PRO A 411 8.67 -18.38 -18.70
CA PRO A 411 8.60 -18.70 -20.12
C PRO A 411 9.82 -19.44 -20.67
N SER A 412 11.00 -19.24 -20.07
CA SER A 412 12.24 -19.95 -20.44
C SER A 412 12.22 -21.45 -20.17
N LEU A 413 11.28 -21.94 -19.34
CA LEU A 413 11.13 -23.37 -19.02
C LEU A 413 10.19 -24.09 -19.99
N ASN A 414 9.40 -23.37 -20.76
CA ASN A 414 8.50 -23.97 -21.75
C ASN A 414 9.31 -24.74 -22.79
N GLY A 415 8.98 -26.02 -22.98
CA GLY A 415 9.67 -26.92 -23.90
C GLY A 415 11.06 -27.41 -23.45
N LYS A 416 11.57 -27.00 -22.29
CA LYS A 416 12.83 -27.54 -21.74
C LYS A 416 12.67 -29.00 -21.35
N ARG A 417 13.70 -29.81 -21.61
CA ARG A 417 13.76 -31.24 -21.24
C ARG A 417 14.32 -31.35 -19.83
N VAL A 418 13.46 -31.81 -18.91
CA VAL A 418 13.75 -31.83 -17.47
C VAL A 418 13.76 -33.27 -16.98
N VAL A 419 14.83 -33.68 -16.32
CA VAL A 419 14.91 -34.98 -15.65
C VAL A 419 14.88 -34.79 -14.13
N ILE A 420 13.98 -35.47 -13.43
CA ILE A 420 13.81 -35.38 -11.98
C ILE A 420 13.98 -36.77 -11.35
N THR A 421 14.97 -36.93 -10.46
CA THR A 421 15.15 -38.19 -9.72
C THR A 421 14.31 -38.20 -8.44
N GLY A 422 13.72 -39.34 -8.07
CA GLY A 422 12.85 -39.46 -6.89
C GLY A 422 11.55 -38.65 -7.06
N GLY A 423 11.00 -38.62 -8.27
CA GLY A 423 9.88 -37.75 -8.65
C GLY A 423 8.48 -38.30 -8.35
N GLY A 424 8.36 -39.53 -7.83
CA GLY A 424 7.09 -40.22 -7.68
C GLY A 424 6.26 -39.78 -6.47
N SER A 425 6.90 -39.22 -5.43
CA SER A 425 6.22 -38.83 -4.19
C SER A 425 6.84 -37.57 -3.54
N GLY A 426 6.14 -37.03 -2.52
CA GLY A 426 6.62 -35.94 -1.67
C GLY A 426 7.09 -34.71 -2.45
N ILE A 427 8.27 -34.19 -2.10
CA ILE A 427 8.90 -33.02 -2.74
C ILE A 427 9.08 -33.26 -4.24
N GLY A 428 9.56 -34.45 -4.63
CA GLY A 428 9.81 -34.77 -6.03
C GLY A 428 8.55 -34.72 -6.90
N ALA A 429 7.44 -35.27 -6.40
CA ALA A 429 6.15 -35.20 -7.10
C ALA A 429 5.66 -33.76 -7.29
N GLY A 430 5.84 -32.91 -6.28
CA GLY A 430 5.52 -31.49 -6.39
C GLY A 430 6.37 -30.77 -7.42
N ILE A 431 7.67 -31.11 -7.53
CA ILE A 431 8.56 -30.56 -8.56
C ILE A 431 8.17 -31.06 -9.96
N VAL A 432 7.82 -32.34 -10.12
CA VAL A 432 7.32 -32.89 -11.39
C VAL A 432 6.09 -32.13 -11.88
N GLU A 433 5.11 -31.95 -11.00
CA GLU A 433 3.89 -31.20 -11.30
C GLU A 433 4.20 -29.74 -11.66
N ALA A 434 5.08 -29.10 -10.88
CA ALA A 434 5.49 -27.73 -11.09
C ALA A 434 6.09 -27.51 -12.49
N PHE A 435 7.06 -28.33 -12.90
CA PHE A 435 7.69 -28.20 -14.22
C PHE A 435 6.73 -28.56 -15.36
N ALA A 436 5.90 -29.60 -15.21
CA ALA A 436 4.92 -29.96 -16.24
C ALA A 436 3.93 -28.81 -16.50
N ARG A 437 3.52 -28.08 -15.44
CA ARG A 437 2.66 -26.89 -15.57
C ARG A 437 3.34 -25.70 -16.24
N GLN A 438 4.68 -25.64 -16.29
CA GLN A 438 5.42 -24.65 -17.08
C GLN A 438 5.49 -25.00 -18.58
N GLY A 439 4.96 -26.15 -18.99
CA GLY A 439 5.09 -26.67 -20.35
C GLY A 439 6.45 -27.35 -20.61
N ALA A 440 7.20 -27.71 -19.57
CA ALA A 440 8.45 -28.44 -19.70
C ALA A 440 8.20 -29.91 -20.09
N GLN A 441 9.11 -30.51 -20.83
CA GLN A 441 9.11 -31.93 -21.17
C GLN A 441 9.76 -32.71 -20.02
N VAL A 442 8.95 -33.14 -19.05
CA VAL A 442 9.43 -33.76 -17.82
C VAL A 442 9.55 -35.27 -17.97
N THR A 443 10.71 -35.83 -17.66
CA THR A 443 10.88 -37.26 -17.36
C THR A 443 11.28 -37.40 -15.90
N PHE A 444 10.66 -38.31 -15.15
CA PHE A 444 11.01 -38.54 -13.75
C PHE A 444 11.29 -40.00 -13.45
N LEU A 445 12.31 -40.21 -12.61
CA LEU A 445 12.84 -41.51 -12.23
C LEU A 445 12.42 -41.83 -10.81
N ASP A 446 11.89 -43.02 -10.56
CA ASP A 446 11.58 -43.48 -9.20
C ASP A 446 11.54 -45.01 -9.11
N ILE A 447 11.60 -45.53 -7.89
CA ILE A 447 11.31 -46.94 -7.56
C ILE A 447 9.86 -47.12 -7.05
N ALA A 448 9.21 -46.03 -6.59
CA ALA A 448 7.83 -46.03 -6.14
C ALA A 448 6.88 -46.07 -7.34
N GLU A 449 6.78 -47.23 -7.98
CA GLU A 449 6.04 -47.43 -9.23
C GLU A 449 4.58 -47.01 -9.13
N LYS A 450 3.89 -47.42 -8.05
CA LYS A 450 2.48 -47.09 -7.83
C LYS A 450 2.24 -45.58 -7.80
N ASP A 451 2.89 -44.87 -6.90
CA ASP A 451 2.73 -43.41 -6.72
C ASP A 451 3.11 -42.65 -8.00
N SER A 452 4.14 -43.14 -8.70
CA SER A 452 4.61 -42.56 -9.96
C SER A 452 3.60 -42.70 -11.09
N LEU A 453 2.99 -43.87 -11.24
CA LEU A 453 1.96 -44.10 -12.25
C LEU A 453 0.69 -43.27 -11.96
N GLU A 454 0.31 -43.13 -10.69
CA GLU A 454 -0.80 -42.27 -10.27
C GLU A 454 -0.53 -40.80 -10.58
N LEU A 455 0.70 -40.32 -10.31
CA LEU A 455 1.13 -38.96 -10.65
C LEU A 455 1.10 -38.70 -12.16
N GLN A 456 1.65 -39.62 -12.95
CA GLN A 456 1.64 -39.52 -14.42
C GLN A 456 0.20 -39.48 -14.95
N ALA A 457 -0.68 -40.34 -14.46
CA ALA A 457 -2.07 -40.37 -14.86
C ALA A 457 -2.79 -39.04 -14.53
N ARG A 458 -2.57 -38.50 -13.33
CA ARG A 458 -3.17 -37.25 -12.85
C ARG A 458 -2.78 -36.03 -13.69
N LEU A 459 -1.58 -36.04 -14.28
CA LEU A 459 -1.03 -34.94 -15.07
C LEU A 459 -1.14 -35.15 -16.59
N SER A 460 -1.81 -36.22 -17.02
CA SER A 460 -1.93 -36.62 -18.44
C SER A 460 -2.60 -35.59 -19.35
N ALA A 461 -3.45 -34.71 -18.81
CA ALA A 461 -4.18 -33.68 -19.56
C ALA A 461 -3.37 -32.39 -19.81
N LEU A 462 -2.15 -32.28 -19.28
CA LEU A 462 -1.29 -31.14 -19.53
C LEU A 462 -0.76 -31.15 -20.98
N SER A 463 -0.36 -29.97 -21.47
CA SER A 463 0.19 -29.83 -22.83
C SER A 463 1.47 -30.64 -23.06
N ALA A 464 2.27 -30.83 -22.01
CA ALA A 464 3.43 -31.70 -21.97
C ALA A 464 3.33 -32.61 -20.74
N PRO A 465 2.65 -33.78 -20.85
CA PRO A 465 2.47 -34.67 -19.72
C PRO A 465 3.81 -35.29 -19.30
N PRO A 466 4.09 -35.42 -17.99
CA PRO A 466 5.35 -35.98 -17.52
C PRO A 466 5.41 -37.48 -17.80
N ARG A 467 6.63 -37.99 -18.07
CA ARG A 467 6.90 -39.42 -18.29
C ARG A 467 7.62 -40.03 -17.09
N PHE A 468 7.04 -41.07 -16.52
CA PHE A 468 7.65 -41.91 -15.51
C PHE A 468 8.58 -42.95 -16.15
N VAL A 469 9.73 -43.20 -15.52
CA VAL A 469 10.61 -44.33 -15.79
C VAL A 469 11.01 -45.00 -14.48
N HIS A 470 10.69 -46.29 -14.33
CA HIS A 470 11.14 -47.05 -13.17
C HIS A 470 12.67 -47.23 -13.19
N CYS A 471 13.36 -46.68 -12.19
CA CYS A 471 14.82 -46.79 -12.07
C CYS A 471 15.25 -46.82 -10.60
N ASP A 472 16.00 -47.86 -10.21
CA ASP A 472 16.78 -47.83 -8.98
C ASP A 472 18.10 -47.10 -9.28
N LEU A 473 18.27 -45.93 -8.67
CA LEU A 473 19.42 -45.07 -8.90
C LEU A 473 20.73 -45.63 -8.32
N THR A 474 20.66 -46.69 -7.51
CA THR A 474 21.85 -47.35 -6.96
C THR A 474 22.51 -48.30 -7.97
N ASP A 475 21.79 -48.72 -9.01
CA ASP A 475 22.26 -49.51 -10.16
C ASP A 475 22.75 -48.58 -11.28
N LEU A 476 24.06 -48.35 -11.31
CA LEU A 476 24.69 -47.40 -12.23
C LEU A 476 24.66 -47.87 -13.70
N ASP A 477 24.67 -49.18 -13.95
CA ASP A 477 24.61 -49.72 -15.30
C ASP A 477 23.23 -49.48 -15.91
N ARG A 478 22.18 -49.71 -15.12
CA ARG A 478 20.80 -49.40 -15.52
C ARG A 478 20.58 -47.89 -15.63
N LEU A 479 21.14 -47.10 -14.71
CA LEU A 479 21.06 -45.65 -14.75
C LEU A 479 21.63 -45.09 -16.07
N GLY A 480 22.81 -45.56 -16.49
CA GLY A 480 23.43 -45.14 -17.74
C GLY A 480 22.56 -45.45 -18.97
N LYS A 481 21.94 -46.64 -19.00
CA LYS A 481 20.99 -47.01 -20.07
C LYS A 481 19.75 -46.11 -20.08
N VAL A 482 19.18 -45.84 -18.92
CA VAL A 482 18.00 -44.97 -18.78
C VAL A 482 18.30 -43.56 -19.32
N PHE A 483 19.43 -42.96 -18.96
CA PHE A 483 19.80 -41.64 -19.50
C PHE A 483 20.08 -41.67 -21.00
N SER A 484 20.69 -42.74 -21.51
CA SER A 484 20.85 -42.94 -22.96
C SER A 484 19.51 -42.99 -23.69
N ASP A 485 18.50 -43.66 -23.11
CA ASP A 485 17.16 -43.78 -23.70
C ASP A 485 16.34 -42.48 -23.59
N ILE A 486 16.57 -41.68 -22.55
CA ILE A 486 15.95 -40.36 -22.38
C ILE A 486 16.47 -39.37 -23.43
N GLY A 487 17.75 -39.47 -23.78
CA GLY A 487 18.39 -38.54 -24.70
C GLY A 487 18.80 -37.22 -24.02
N PRO A 488 18.91 -36.11 -24.77
CA PRO A 488 19.54 -34.91 -24.22
C PRO A 488 18.64 -34.17 -23.24
N VAL A 489 19.25 -33.57 -22.22
CA VAL A 489 18.59 -32.99 -21.04
C VAL A 489 19.06 -31.54 -20.83
N ASP A 490 18.12 -30.62 -20.63
CA ASP A 490 18.43 -29.21 -20.38
C ASP A 490 18.51 -28.88 -18.88
N VAL A 491 17.72 -29.57 -18.06
CA VAL A 491 17.66 -29.40 -16.60
C VAL A 491 17.65 -30.76 -15.90
N LEU A 492 18.59 -30.98 -14.99
CA LEU A 492 18.64 -32.15 -14.11
C LEU A 492 18.33 -31.73 -12.67
N ILE A 493 17.32 -32.35 -12.07
CA ILE A 493 16.96 -32.20 -10.66
C ILE A 493 17.29 -33.49 -9.91
N ASN A 494 18.39 -33.45 -9.18
CA ASN A 494 18.88 -34.52 -8.33
C ASN A 494 18.20 -34.42 -6.94
N ASN A 495 16.99 -34.97 -6.83
CA ASN A 495 16.14 -34.92 -5.63
C ASN A 495 16.11 -36.22 -4.79
N ALA A 496 16.36 -37.39 -5.37
CA ALA A 496 16.17 -38.67 -4.68
C ALA A 496 17.02 -38.79 -3.40
N ALA A 497 16.41 -39.30 -2.32
CA ALA A 497 17.06 -39.48 -1.03
C ALA A 497 16.23 -40.40 -0.10
N ASN A 498 16.87 -40.92 0.95
CA ASN A 498 16.24 -41.64 2.06
C ASN A 498 16.86 -41.20 3.40
N ASP A 499 16.04 -40.62 4.26
CA ASP A 499 16.38 -40.05 5.58
C ASP A 499 16.33 -41.07 6.73
N ASP A 500 16.77 -42.29 6.46
CA ASP A 500 16.73 -43.40 7.41
C ASP A 500 17.50 -43.11 8.70
N ARG A 501 16.81 -43.24 9.85
CA ARG A 501 17.35 -42.95 11.18
C ARG A 501 18.16 -44.14 11.70
N HIS A 502 19.29 -43.88 12.33
CA HIS A 502 20.20 -44.92 12.82
C HIS A 502 21.07 -44.46 13.99
N ALA A 503 21.42 -45.38 14.88
CA ALA A 503 22.44 -45.15 15.91
C ALA A 503 23.84 -45.50 15.38
N ILE A 504 24.86 -44.82 15.90
CA ILE A 504 26.27 -45.01 15.47
C ILE A 504 26.72 -46.48 15.58
N LYS A 505 26.31 -47.18 16.64
CA LYS A 505 26.68 -48.58 16.90
C LYS A 505 26.12 -49.58 15.87
N ASP A 506 25.06 -49.21 15.14
CA ASP A 506 24.36 -50.10 14.21
C ASP A 506 24.87 -49.92 12.76
N VAL A 507 25.79 -48.97 12.53
CA VAL A 507 26.38 -48.69 11.22
C VAL A 507 27.41 -49.77 10.87
N THR A 508 27.05 -50.66 9.95
CA THR A 508 27.97 -51.62 9.32
C THR A 508 28.60 -51.03 8.04
N PRO A 509 29.73 -51.55 7.54
CA PRO A 509 30.29 -51.14 6.25
C PRO A 509 29.29 -51.27 5.09
N ALA A 510 28.50 -52.35 5.06
CA ALA A 510 27.48 -52.53 4.03
C ALA A 510 26.35 -51.49 4.13
N TYR A 511 25.93 -51.15 5.37
CA TYR A 511 24.95 -50.09 5.59
C TYR A 511 25.50 -48.73 5.16
N TRP A 512 26.77 -48.42 5.47
CA TRP A 512 27.45 -47.22 5.01
C TRP A 512 27.43 -47.09 3.48
N GLU A 513 27.90 -48.11 2.77
CA GLU A 513 27.94 -48.13 1.31
C GLU A 513 26.55 -47.93 0.71
N ASN A 514 25.55 -48.59 1.28
CA ASN A 514 24.17 -48.45 0.84
C ASN A 514 23.63 -47.03 1.06
N ARG A 515 23.87 -46.42 2.23
CA ARG A 515 23.42 -45.04 2.51
C ARG A 515 24.07 -44.02 1.58
N MET A 516 25.35 -44.19 1.25
CA MET A 516 26.04 -43.34 0.26
C MET A 516 25.53 -43.58 -1.16
N ALA A 517 25.25 -44.83 -1.53
CA ALA A 517 24.68 -45.18 -2.83
C ALA A 517 23.31 -44.52 -3.06
N VAL A 518 22.45 -44.52 -2.03
CA VAL A 518 21.09 -43.99 -2.07
C VAL A 518 21.03 -42.46 -2.00
N ASN A 519 21.93 -41.81 -1.25
CA ASN A 519 21.80 -40.37 -0.95
C ASN A 519 22.81 -39.45 -1.66
N LEU A 520 23.90 -39.98 -2.20
CA LEU A 520 25.00 -39.17 -2.73
C LEU A 520 25.48 -39.65 -4.10
N ARG A 521 25.85 -40.94 -4.21
CA ARG A 521 26.58 -41.47 -5.35
C ARG A 521 25.87 -41.23 -6.68
N HIS A 522 24.56 -41.51 -6.72
CA HIS A 522 23.81 -41.40 -7.97
C HIS A 522 23.78 -39.97 -8.53
N LEU A 523 23.83 -38.93 -7.68
CA LEU A 523 23.73 -37.53 -8.13
C LEU A 523 24.89 -37.19 -9.07
N TYR A 524 26.08 -37.71 -8.75
CA TYR A 524 27.28 -37.54 -9.55
C TYR A 524 27.13 -38.20 -10.93
N PHE A 525 26.64 -39.43 -10.97
CA PHE A 525 26.51 -40.18 -12.21
C PHE A 525 25.34 -39.69 -13.09
N CYS A 526 24.23 -39.22 -12.49
CA CYS A 526 23.20 -38.49 -13.22
C CYS A 526 23.77 -37.23 -13.88
N ALA A 527 24.55 -36.44 -13.14
CA ALA A 527 25.20 -35.24 -13.67
C ALA A 527 26.17 -35.60 -14.80
N GLN A 528 27.02 -36.61 -14.59
CA GLN A 528 27.96 -37.10 -15.61
C GLN A 528 27.24 -37.53 -16.90
N ALA A 529 26.07 -38.17 -16.79
CA ALA A 529 25.31 -38.62 -17.95
C ALA A 529 24.73 -37.47 -18.79
N VAL A 530 24.33 -36.36 -18.17
CA VAL A 530 23.71 -35.23 -18.88
C VAL A 530 24.70 -34.19 -19.40
N VAL A 531 25.89 -34.07 -18.78
CA VAL A 531 26.88 -33.03 -19.10
C VAL A 531 27.27 -32.97 -20.58
N PRO A 532 27.59 -34.08 -21.27
CA PRO A 532 27.97 -34.03 -22.67
C PRO A 532 26.86 -33.42 -23.56
N GLY A 533 25.60 -33.78 -23.32
CA GLY A 533 24.47 -33.23 -24.05
C GLY A 533 24.21 -31.76 -23.72
N MET A 534 24.42 -31.34 -22.48
CA MET A 534 24.34 -29.92 -22.09
C MET A 534 25.46 -29.09 -22.75
N GLN A 535 26.68 -29.62 -22.83
CA GLN A 535 27.80 -28.97 -23.52
C GLN A 535 27.51 -28.78 -25.01
N GLU A 536 26.99 -29.82 -25.68
CA GLU A 536 26.59 -29.75 -27.09
C GLU A 536 25.44 -28.73 -27.31
N ALA A 537 24.51 -28.63 -26.37
CA ALA A 537 23.41 -27.66 -26.41
C ALA A 537 23.81 -26.21 -26.04
N GLY A 538 25.05 -25.98 -25.60
CA GLY A 538 25.55 -24.65 -25.22
C GLY A 538 25.20 -24.21 -23.79
N GLY A 539 24.81 -25.15 -22.92
CA GLY A 539 24.56 -24.91 -21.51
C GLY A 539 23.49 -25.83 -20.92
N GLY A 540 23.28 -25.70 -19.61
CA GLY A 540 22.30 -26.50 -18.89
C GLY A 540 22.21 -26.12 -17.42
N VAL A 541 21.34 -26.83 -16.69
CA VAL A 541 21.15 -26.60 -15.25
C VAL A 541 21.14 -27.92 -14.49
N ILE A 542 21.91 -27.98 -13.40
CA ILE A 542 21.91 -29.10 -12.46
C ILE A 542 21.56 -28.55 -11.08
N LEU A 543 20.46 -29.04 -10.50
CA LEU A 543 20.05 -28.69 -9.13
C LEU A 543 20.15 -29.92 -8.25
N ASN A 544 21.02 -29.86 -7.24
CA ASN A 544 21.21 -30.94 -6.27
C ASN A 544 20.45 -30.63 -4.98
N PHE A 545 19.69 -31.59 -4.46
CA PHE A 545 18.95 -31.38 -3.22
C PHE A 545 19.78 -31.77 -2.01
N GLY A 546 20.10 -30.77 -1.20
CA GLY A 546 20.70 -30.91 0.13
C GLY A 546 19.63 -31.18 1.20
N SER A 547 19.91 -30.73 2.42
CA SER A 547 18.97 -30.77 3.54
C SER A 547 19.46 -29.86 4.65
N ILE A 548 18.54 -29.21 5.37
CA ILE A 548 18.89 -28.45 6.57
C ILE A 548 19.45 -29.32 7.71
N SER A 549 19.26 -30.64 7.66
CA SER A 549 19.56 -31.54 8.77
C SER A 549 21.01 -31.47 9.27
N TRP A 550 21.98 -31.32 8.36
CA TRP A 550 23.40 -31.23 8.74
C TRP A 550 23.80 -29.85 9.24
N HIS A 551 23.08 -28.80 8.81
CA HIS A 551 23.25 -27.43 9.29
C HIS A 551 22.76 -27.25 10.73
N LEU A 552 21.70 -27.98 11.12
CA LEU A 552 21.14 -27.97 12.49
C LEU A 552 21.67 -29.08 13.40
N ALA A 553 22.48 -30.01 12.87
CA ALA A 553 22.96 -31.20 13.57
C ALA A 553 21.83 -32.05 14.18
N LEU A 554 20.84 -32.45 13.37
CA LEU A 554 19.72 -33.27 13.85
C LEU A 554 20.17 -34.67 14.31
N PRO A 555 19.55 -35.23 15.37
CA PRO A 555 19.94 -36.53 15.91
C PRO A 555 19.61 -37.70 14.96
N ASP A 556 20.33 -38.81 15.16
CA ASP A 556 20.09 -40.11 14.52
C ASP A 556 20.18 -40.14 12.99
N LEU A 557 20.89 -39.18 12.37
CA LEU A 557 21.02 -39.05 10.91
C LEU A 557 22.46 -38.95 10.41
N THR A 558 23.45 -39.45 11.16
CA THR A 558 24.88 -39.21 10.88
C THR A 558 25.26 -39.44 9.41
N LEU A 559 24.86 -40.57 8.82
CA LEU A 559 25.18 -40.88 7.41
C LEU A 559 24.39 -40.03 6.40
N TYR A 560 23.13 -39.71 6.69
CA TYR A 560 22.33 -38.82 5.83
C TYR A 560 22.93 -37.40 5.83
N MET A 561 23.27 -36.87 7.01
CA MET A 561 23.93 -35.57 7.14
C MET A 561 25.28 -35.55 6.42
N THR A 562 26.06 -36.64 6.52
CA THR A 562 27.33 -36.79 5.80
C THR A 562 27.13 -36.68 4.29
N ALA A 563 26.14 -37.41 3.74
CA ALA A 563 25.80 -37.33 2.33
C ALA A 563 25.34 -35.93 1.93
N LYS A 564 24.45 -35.30 2.70
CA LYS A 564 23.90 -33.97 2.37
C LYS A 564 24.94 -32.84 2.47
N ALA A 565 25.89 -32.92 3.40
CA ALA A 565 27.05 -32.03 3.44
C ALA A 565 27.97 -32.24 2.21
N ALA A 566 28.21 -33.48 1.81
CA ALA A 566 29.00 -33.79 0.63
C ALA A 566 28.37 -33.27 -0.68
N ILE A 567 27.04 -33.24 -0.77
CA ILE A 567 26.32 -32.67 -1.93
C ILE A 567 26.67 -31.19 -2.14
N GLU A 568 26.81 -30.40 -1.07
CA GLU A 568 27.15 -28.98 -1.19
C GLU A 568 28.57 -28.77 -1.70
N GLY A 569 29.53 -29.56 -1.18
CA GLY A 569 30.90 -29.58 -1.70
C GLY A 569 30.96 -30.01 -3.17
N MET A 570 30.25 -31.08 -3.53
CA MET A 570 30.14 -31.57 -4.91
C MET A 570 29.53 -30.52 -5.84
N THR A 571 28.49 -29.82 -5.39
CA THR A 571 27.83 -28.74 -6.15
C THR A 571 28.81 -27.62 -6.48
N ARG A 572 29.62 -27.18 -5.51
CA ARG A 572 30.64 -26.13 -5.72
C ARG A 572 31.72 -26.58 -6.70
N GLY A 573 32.18 -27.84 -6.57
CA GLY A 573 33.15 -28.42 -7.51
C GLY A 573 32.62 -28.45 -8.94
N MET A 574 31.43 -29.04 -9.14
CA MET A 574 30.79 -29.10 -10.45
C MET A 574 30.51 -27.72 -11.05
N ALA A 575 30.06 -26.75 -10.25
CA ALA A 575 29.83 -25.39 -10.73
C ALA A 575 31.11 -24.73 -11.25
N ARG A 576 32.25 -24.99 -10.58
CA ARG A 576 33.56 -24.50 -11.02
C ARG A 576 33.98 -25.13 -12.34
N ASP A 577 33.82 -26.45 -12.47
CA ASP A 577 34.33 -27.21 -13.61
C ASP A 577 33.46 -27.04 -14.87
N LEU A 578 32.14 -26.94 -14.69
CA LEU A 578 31.15 -26.91 -15.78
C LEU A 578 30.70 -25.49 -16.14
N GLY A 579 30.99 -24.49 -15.30
CA GLY A 579 30.56 -23.11 -15.53
C GLY A 579 31.10 -22.49 -16.83
N ARG A 580 32.29 -22.92 -17.28
CA ARG A 580 32.86 -22.51 -18.57
C ARG A 580 32.05 -22.97 -19.79
N ASP A 581 31.27 -24.03 -19.61
CA ASP A 581 30.39 -24.60 -20.62
C ASP A 581 28.95 -24.07 -20.46
N ASN A 582 28.77 -22.98 -19.70
CA ASN A 582 27.46 -22.37 -19.41
C ASN A 582 26.48 -23.34 -18.71
N ILE A 583 27.02 -24.29 -17.94
CA ILE A 583 26.22 -25.20 -17.11
C ILE A 583 26.21 -24.67 -15.68
N ARG A 584 25.02 -24.32 -15.18
CA ARG A 584 24.83 -23.83 -13.82
C ARG A 584 24.59 -24.99 -12.88
N VAL A 585 25.27 -25.00 -11.73
CA VAL A 585 25.11 -26.06 -10.73
C VAL A 585 24.85 -25.43 -9.36
N ASN A 586 23.70 -25.70 -8.73
CA ASN A 586 23.34 -25.16 -7.42
C ASN A 586 22.76 -26.23 -6.51
N ALA A 587 22.75 -25.94 -5.21
CA ALA A 587 22.11 -26.78 -4.21
C ALA A 587 20.84 -26.11 -3.69
N VAL A 588 19.74 -26.86 -3.64
CA VAL A 588 18.50 -26.47 -2.95
C VAL A 588 18.51 -27.13 -1.59
N ILE A 589 18.32 -26.36 -0.51
CA ILE A 589 18.39 -26.83 0.88
C ILE A 589 17.01 -26.68 1.54
N PRO A 590 16.15 -27.72 1.49
CA PRO A 590 14.87 -27.67 2.16
C PRO A 590 14.99 -27.77 3.69
N GLY A 591 14.11 -27.05 4.38
CA GLY A 591 13.88 -27.14 5.82
C GLY A 591 13.01 -28.31 6.26
N GLY A 592 12.21 -28.11 7.31
CA GLY A 592 11.18 -29.06 7.76
C GLY A 592 9.95 -29.09 6.85
N VAL A 593 10.10 -29.57 5.60
CA VAL A 593 9.02 -29.55 4.60
C VAL A 593 7.89 -30.51 4.96
N ARG A 594 6.66 -30.01 5.07
CA ARG A 594 5.49 -30.85 5.29
C ARG A 594 5.27 -31.77 4.08
N THR A 595 5.35 -33.08 4.32
CA THR A 595 5.12 -34.12 3.31
C THR A 595 4.33 -35.27 3.93
N PRO A 596 3.55 -36.04 3.14
CA PRO A 596 2.78 -37.17 3.67
C PRO A 596 3.64 -38.19 4.44
N ARG A 597 4.87 -38.43 3.98
CA ARG A 597 5.82 -39.33 4.65
C ARG A 597 6.27 -38.78 6.01
N GLN A 598 6.55 -37.48 6.12
CA GLN A 598 6.91 -36.87 7.41
C GLN A 598 5.73 -36.82 8.37
N GLU A 599 4.53 -36.53 7.87
CA GLU A 599 3.31 -36.58 8.66
C GLU A 599 3.06 -37.98 9.25
N ALA A 600 3.27 -39.03 8.45
CA ALA A 600 3.04 -40.40 8.89
C ALA A 600 4.09 -40.94 9.88
N LEU A 601 5.35 -40.52 9.77
CA LEU A 601 6.47 -41.11 10.51
C LEU A 601 6.94 -40.28 11.71
N TRP A 602 6.84 -38.95 11.65
CA TRP A 602 7.61 -38.05 12.53
C TRP A 602 6.81 -36.89 13.13
N HIS A 603 5.51 -36.79 12.87
CA HIS A 603 4.71 -35.65 13.31
C HIS A 603 4.12 -35.87 14.71
N THR A 604 4.85 -35.44 15.74
CA THR A 604 4.30 -35.26 17.09
C THR A 604 4.01 -33.77 17.36
N PRO A 605 3.07 -33.43 18.27
CA PRO A 605 2.84 -32.04 18.67
C PRO A 605 4.11 -31.33 19.16
N GLU A 606 4.98 -32.06 19.86
CA GLU A 606 6.26 -31.55 20.36
C GLU A 606 7.23 -31.24 19.23
N GLU A 607 7.31 -32.12 18.22
CA GLU A 607 8.17 -31.91 17.06
C GLU A 607 7.65 -30.76 16.17
N GLU A 608 6.34 -30.66 15.98
CA GLU A 608 5.72 -29.52 15.27
C GLU A 608 6.03 -28.20 15.99
N ALA A 609 5.88 -28.15 17.31
CA ALA A 609 6.22 -26.97 18.11
C ALA A 609 7.71 -26.62 18.02
N ARG A 610 8.60 -27.63 18.03
CA ARG A 610 10.05 -27.45 17.87
C ARG A 610 10.41 -26.87 16.51
N ILE A 611 9.79 -27.37 15.44
CA ILE A 611 9.99 -26.85 14.07
C ILE A 611 9.57 -25.39 14.00
N LEU A 612 8.36 -25.06 14.44
CA LEU A 612 7.83 -23.70 14.36
C LEU A 612 8.60 -22.70 15.23
N ALA A 613 9.06 -23.13 16.41
CA ALA A 613 9.87 -22.30 17.31
C ALA A 613 11.28 -22.02 16.77
N GLY A 614 11.81 -22.92 15.94
CA GLY A 614 13.13 -22.76 15.33
C GLY A 614 13.15 -21.83 14.11
N GLN A 615 11.99 -21.53 13.52
CA GLN A 615 11.89 -20.78 12.28
C GLN A 615 11.59 -19.29 12.52
N CYS A 616 12.24 -18.40 11.76
CA CYS A 616 11.88 -16.98 11.71
C CYS A 616 10.45 -16.74 11.25
N LEU A 617 10.00 -17.53 10.27
CA LEU A 617 8.60 -17.56 9.85
C LEU A 617 7.97 -18.78 10.52
N PRO A 618 7.10 -18.60 11.54
CA PRO A 618 6.53 -19.70 12.33
C PRO A 618 5.40 -20.40 11.55
N GLN A 619 5.70 -20.88 10.34
CA GLN A 619 4.81 -21.58 9.43
C GLN A 619 5.57 -22.72 8.76
N ARG A 620 4.96 -23.89 8.63
CA ARG A 620 5.62 -25.02 7.95
C ARG A 620 6.00 -24.63 6.52
N VAL A 621 7.18 -25.09 6.10
CA VAL A 621 7.56 -25.06 4.69
C VAL A 621 6.73 -26.11 3.96
N GLU A 622 6.08 -25.71 2.87
CA GLU A 622 5.25 -26.59 2.05
C GLU A 622 6.01 -27.07 0.80
N ILE A 623 5.56 -28.16 0.18
CA ILE A 623 6.17 -28.68 -1.06
C ILE A 623 6.21 -27.62 -2.16
N ALA A 624 5.17 -26.78 -2.23
CA ALA A 624 5.06 -25.69 -3.20
C ALA A 624 6.18 -24.64 -3.05
N ASP A 625 6.66 -24.38 -1.83
CA ASP A 625 7.73 -23.40 -1.59
C ASP A 625 9.06 -23.89 -2.18
N VAL A 626 9.34 -25.17 -1.99
CA VAL A 626 10.53 -25.83 -2.55
C VAL A 626 10.45 -25.88 -4.07
N ALA A 627 9.28 -26.22 -4.62
CA ALA A 627 9.06 -26.23 -6.06
C ALA A 627 9.22 -24.84 -6.69
N ALA A 628 8.74 -23.77 -6.02
CA ALA A 628 8.85 -22.40 -6.51
C ALA A 628 10.31 -21.96 -6.67
N LEU A 629 11.16 -22.20 -5.67
CA LEU A 629 12.60 -21.90 -5.77
C LEU A 629 13.27 -22.77 -6.85
N THR A 630 12.90 -24.05 -6.94
CA THR A 630 13.48 -24.97 -7.94
C THR A 630 13.20 -24.49 -9.36
N LEU A 631 11.97 -24.03 -9.65
CA LEU A 631 11.62 -23.42 -10.93
C LEU A 631 12.45 -22.16 -11.22
N PHE A 632 12.57 -21.25 -10.24
CA PHE A 632 13.39 -20.05 -10.38
C PHE A 632 14.83 -20.40 -10.78
N LEU A 633 15.47 -21.30 -10.01
CA LEU A 633 16.85 -21.69 -10.22
C LEU A 633 17.07 -22.43 -11.55
N ALA A 634 16.05 -23.12 -12.07
CA ALA A 634 16.10 -23.75 -13.38
C ALA A 634 15.90 -22.77 -14.54
N SER A 635 15.24 -21.63 -14.30
CA SER A 635 14.92 -20.64 -15.33
C SER A 635 16.09 -19.74 -15.73
N ASP A 636 15.92 -18.99 -16.82
CA ASP A 636 16.88 -17.95 -17.25
C ASP A 636 16.93 -16.76 -16.26
N SER A 637 15.91 -16.59 -15.43
CA SER A 637 15.90 -15.57 -14.37
C SER A 637 17.00 -15.79 -13.33
N ALA A 638 17.52 -17.02 -13.23
CA ALA A 638 18.64 -17.39 -12.37
C ALA A 638 19.98 -17.50 -13.14
N ALA A 639 20.13 -16.83 -14.29
CA ALA A 639 21.32 -16.91 -15.14
C ALA A 639 22.66 -16.54 -14.46
N ARG A 640 22.63 -15.90 -13.29
CA ARG A 640 23.82 -15.55 -12.48
C ARG A 640 23.91 -16.30 -11.15
N CYS A 641 23.08 -17.32 -10.96
CA CYS A 641 23.08 -18.22 -9.82
C CYS A 641 23.83 -19.51 -10.19
N SER A 642 25.05 -19.69 -9.66
CA SER A 642 25.82 -20.95 -9.77
C SER A 642 26.77 -21.12 -8.59
N GLY A 643 26.99 -22.36 -8.16
CA GLY A 643 27.91 -22.74 -7.09
C GLY A 643 27.46 -22.35 -5.69
N ARG A 644 26.16 -22.17 -5.47
CA ARG A 644 25.59 -21.72 -4.19
C ARG A 644 24.50 -22.64 -3.66
N GLU A 645 24.34 -22.58 -2.35
CA GLU A 645 23.24 -23.14 -1.58
C GLU A 645 22.10 -22.13 -1.48
N TYR A 646 20.87 -22.57 -1.72
CA TYR A 646 19.67 -21.76 -1.55
C TYR A 646 18.71 -22.45 -0.60
N PHE A 647 18.42 -21.80 0.53
CA PHE A 647 17.62 -22.34 1.62
C PHE A 647 16.13 -22.07 1.41
N VAL A 648 15.31 -23.10 1.68
CA VAL A 648 13.85 -23.01 1.76
C VAL A 648 13.43 -23.60 3.09
N ASP A 649 13.67 -22.84 4.15
CA ASP A 649 13.62 -23.34 5.53
C ASP A 649 12.88 -22.41 6.50
N ALA A 650 12.18 -21.40 5.99
CA ALA A 650 11.50 -20.40 6.79
C ALA A 650 12.43 -19.66 7.78
N GLY A 651 13.73 -19.56 7.46
CA GLY A 651 14.73 -18.89 8.29
C GLY A 651 15.01 -19.67 9.57
N TRP A 652 15.22 -20.98 9.46
CA TRP A 652 15.59 -21.81 10.61
C TRP A 652 17.10 -21.84 10.80
N TYR A 653 17.86 -22.01 9.73
CA TYR A 653 19.32 -21.98 9.80
C TYR A 653 19.88 -20.55 9.67
N GLY A 654 20.80 -20.20 10.57
CA GLY A 654 21.54 -18.93 10.53
C GLY A 654 20.76 -17.71 11.04
N ALA A 655 19.58 -17.92 11.62
CA ALA A 655 18.72 -16.91 12.22
C ALA A 655 19.07 -16.55 13.67
#